data_AF-A0A6A4URZ2-F1
#
_entry.id   AF-A0A6A4URZ2-F1
#
_cell.length_a   1.000
_cell.length_b   1.000
_cell.length_c   1.000
_cell.angle_alpha   90.00
_cell.angle_beta   90.00
_cell.angle_gamma   90.00
#
_symmetry.space_group_name_H-M   'P 1'
#
loop_
_entity.id
_entity.type
_entity.pdbx_description
1 polymer ?
#
loop_
_entity_poly.entity_id
_entity_poly.type
_entity_poly.pdbx_seq_one_letter_code
_entity_poly.pdbx_strand_id
1 'polypeptide(L)'
;MVNLFKPRLQIEYLRFLLKRNARYMLIMSIAMLTLYPVLAITVNILSRSSGYDGIRETGMFFNIGLLLLTSFMIPLQIMNYMNSKKNLDVYHALPIKRSDLLLTSLIAAILIVIVPFTVGWFSGGILTLTSEIDFLVILERYVALIGISTAILSIVLFTMMNTGTSLDAFLYSVVLNFLPILAYGAYILFVQTILLGFSIGNLTKVIGIIFPIYALFESGFEASTRMWMSGYVNGLYWLIVASVIIIISNQFYLIRKSEKAEKPFTNKTFFPTVSGLLIILFIIFLYCVIYSLNSMAYYTSYYAPINFFFPIFFSMVLYLVMDAIAERGFKHLFRAFLNYLIIAAVAFALLIGGLATKGFGYASKIPSLANIESVDVIFTDYTDLIIPSPDNSTDFGRDVEHLLKFTSDSDIKAVYDLHKIIISEFKWIDYNYGFSDSSNLIEMIEDQPGYQKSYVPLSFLSNKYNASINLTITYHLKGGSTQKREYVVPIQWTGVLLTLNNSPEIIKLTAPNLSDIEIYPVLKVAKWSSILYGSSVNVSALSLQALKTAYLEDLASLSDAQIISTEYKALGYLSMETCKDASETRASCLNSSLDVDTRFTRVVGLLESTGLVLNPTPDSTYVWPKAALLLPNESTNPLVKDSALFKIAMSGSSMKSVQEMFYYNYEVSTPIPVTYVELTNDQLVAILPYVSQKGISDVPLMSLALQNGYGNLLVQAQYTDEVLAIIAGNQRKTSTEIYTIFDAMIKN
;
A
#
# COMPACT_ATOMS: atom_id res chain seq x y z
N MET A 1 -64.47 -3.42 13.94
CA MET A 1 -63.10 -3.35 13.39
C MET A 1 -63.02 -2.27 12.31
N VAL A 2 -63.03 -1.00 12.70
CA VAL A 2 -63.01 0.14 11.78
C VAL A 2 -61.74 0.97 12.08
N ASN A 3 -60.94 1.27 11.05
CA ASN A 3 -59.77 2.17 11.02
C ASN A 3 -58.36 1.62 11.36
N LEU A 4 -57.93 0.48 10.79
CA LEU A 4 -56.50 0.11 10.76
C LEU A 4 -55.74 0.63 9.52
N PHE A 5 -56.45 1.13 8.49
CA PHE A 5 -55.88 1.62 7.24
C PHE A 5 -56.34 3.04 6.88
N LYS A 6 -56.34 3.98 7.84
CA LYS A 6 -56.27 5.40 7.43
C LYS A 6 -54.84 5.66 6.93
N PRO A 7 -54.64 6.12 5.69
CA PRO A 7 -53.29 6.46 5.22
C PRO A 7 -52.70 7.51 6.16
N ARG A 8 -51.54 7.20 6.76
CA ARG A 8 -50.74 8.17 7.53
C ARG A 8 -50.24 9.32 6.65
N LEU A 9 -50.31 9.14 5.34
CA LEU A 9 -49.94 10.13 4.32
C LEU A 9 -51.12 11.05 4.00
N GLN A 10 -50.95 12.36 4.22
CA GLN A 10 -51.96 13.36 3.91
C GLN A 10 -51.81 13.84 2.46
N ILE A 11 -52.53 13.20 1.54
CA ILE A 11 -52.37 13.41 0.08
C ILE A 11 -52.63 14.87 -0.34
N GLU A 12 -53.63 15.54 0.24
CA GLU A 12 -53.92 16.94 -0.08
C GLU A 12 -52.77 17.88 0.31
N TYR A 13 -52.20 17.65 1.51
CA TYR A 13 -51.06 18.41 1.99
C TYR A 13 -49.80 18.12 1.16
N LEU A 14 -49.58 16.87 0.77
CA LEU A 14 -48.51 16.50 -0.15
C LEU A 14 -48.64 17.24 -1.48
N ARG A 15 -49.85 17.23 -2.08
CA ARG A 15 -50.13 17.93 -3.35
C ARG A 15 -49.89 19.43 -3.22
N PHE A 16 -50.26 20.03 -2.09
CA PHE A 16 -49.97 21.43 -1.79
C PHE A 16 -48.46 21.70 -1.77
N LEU A 17 -47.67 20.88 -1.05
CA LEU A 17 -46.21 21.05 -0.97
C LEU A 17 -45.53 20.90 -2.34
N LEU A 18 -45.94 19.92 -3.15
CA LEU A 18 -45.40 19.73 -4.49
C LEU A 18 -45.76 20.91 -5.42
N LYS A 19 -47.02 21.37 -5.38
CA LYS A 19 -47.46 22.53 -6.19
C LYS A 19 -46.72 23.81 -5.79
N ARG A 20 -46.50 24.01 -4.48
CA ARG A 20 -45.75 25.17 -3.95
C ARG A 20 -44.31 25.19 -4.44
N ASN A 21 -43.67 24.03 -4.57
CA ASN A 21 -42.27 23.90 -4.98
C ASN A 21 -42.08 23.54 -6.48
N ALA A 22 -43.14 23.57 -7.29
CA ALA A 22 -43.09 23.17 -8.69
C ALA A 22 -42.09 23.99 -9.52
N ARG A 23 -41.96 25.29 -9.25
CA ARG A 23 -40.99 26.17 -9.92
C ARG A 23 -39.55 25.73 -9.65
N TYR A 24 -39.25 25.34 -8.41
CA TYR A 24 -37.93 24.84 -8.05
C TYR A 24 -37.63 23.51 -8.76
N MET A 25 -38.58 22.56 -8.74
CA MET A 25 -38.41 21.29 -9.45
C MET A 25 -38.15 21.50 -10.94
N LEU A 26 -38.86 22.44 -11.58
CA LEU A 26 -38.66 22.79 -12.99
C LEU A 26 -37.26 23.38 -13.24
N ILE A 27 -36.83 24.36 -12.42
CA ILE A 27 -35.51 24.97 -12.56
C ILE A 27 -34.39 23.93 -12.37
N MET A 28 -34.50 23.08 -11.35
CA MET A 28 -33.52 22.01 -11.12
C MET A 28 -33.51 20.99 -12.25
N SER A 29 -34.67 20.64 -12.80
CA SER A 29 -34.76 19.73 -13.95
C SER A 29 -34.04 20.32 -15.16
N ILE A 30 -34.26 21.62 -15.43
CA ILE A 30 -33.55 22.33 -16.51
C ILE A 30 -32.05 22.34 -16.25
N ALA A 31 -31.59 22.65 -15.04
CA ALA A 31 -30.17 22.67 -14.70
C ALA A 31 -29.52 21.29 -14.91
N MET A 32 -30.17 20.22 -14.42
CA MET A 32 -29.72 18.83 -14.55
C MET A 32 -29.73 18.34 -16.02
N LEU A 33 -30.69 18.78 -16.83
CA LEU A 33 -30.72 18.54 -18.27
C LEU A 33 -29.61 19.30 -19.00
N THR A 34 -29.36 20.56 -18.64
CA THR A 34 -28.30 21.35 -19.26
C THR A 34 -26.92 20.75 -18.98
N LEU A 35 -26.68 20.33 -17.73
CA LEU A 35 -25.36 19.88 -17.28
C LEU A 35 -25.02 18.42 -17.64
N TYR A 36 -25.96 17.62 -18.14
CA TYR A 36 -25.67 16.25 -18.57
C TYR A 36 -26.08 15.96 -20.01
N PRO A 37 -27.37 15.79 -20.38
CA PRO A 37 -27.71 15.47 -21.77
C PRO A 37 -27.32 16.58 -22.76
N VAL A 38 -27.56 17.86 -22.45
CA VAL A 38 -27.20 18.96 -23.38
C VAL A 38 -25.69 19.11 -23.47
N LEU A 39 -24.99 19.05 -22.34
CA LEU A 39 -23.53 19.06 -22.32
C LEU A 39 -22.96 17.89 -23.13
N ALA A 40 -23.51 16.69 -22.95
CA ALA A 40 -23.06 15.50 -23.65
C ALA A 40 -23.23 15.62 -25.16
N ILE A 41 -24.39 16.10 -25.63
CA ILE A 41 -24.64 16.38 -27.05
C ILE A 41 -23.67 17.44 -27.57
N THR A 42 -23.48 18.52 -26.82
CA THR A 42 -22.63 19.65 -27.25
C THR A 42 -21.18 19.23 -27.42
N VAL A 43 -20.62 18.51 -26.45
CA VAL A 43 -19.23 18.05 -26.51
C VAL A 43 -19.06 16.99 -27.60
N ASN A 44 -20.04 16.10 -27.80
CA ASN A 44 -20.01 15.11 -28.88
C ASN A 44 -19.99 15.77 -30.27
N ILE A 45 -20.75 16.85 -30.47
CA ILE A 45 -20.77 17.62 -31.72
C ILE A 45 -19.44 18.37 -31.93
N LEU A 46 -18.91 19.03 -30.89
CA LEU A 46 -17.73 19.90 -30.99
C LEU A 46 -16.40 19.14 -31.05
N SER A 47 -16.32 17.98 -30.40
CA SER A 47 -15.10 17.21 -30.27
C SER A 47 -15.32 15.78 -30.72
N ARG A 48 -15.30 15.56 -32.04
CA ARG A 48 -15.36 14.21 -32.66
C ARG A 48 -14.25 13.26 -32.18
N SER A 49 -13.22 13.76 -31.49
CA SER A 49 -12.09 12.98 -30.97
C SER A 49 -12.10 12.76 -29.46
N SER A 50 -13.06 13.32 -28.70
CA SER A 50 -13.14 13.04 -27.26
C SER A 50 -13.90 11.73 -27.06
N GLY A 51 -13.33 10.83 -26.27
CA GLY A 51 -13.96 9.54 -25.96
C GLY A 51 -15.31 9.75 -25.27
N TYR A 52 -16.31 8.95 -25.63
CA TYR A 52 -17.66 9.00 -25.05
C TYR A 52 -17.67 8.92 -23.51
N ASP A 53 -16.68 8.24 -22.92
CA ASP A 53 -16.59 8.05 -21.48
C ASP A 53 -16.30 9.34 -20.71
N GLY A 54 -15.37 10.18 -21.18
CA GLY A 54 -15.03 11.44 -20.48
C GLY A 54 -16.16 12.47 -20.49
N ILE A 55 -16.95 12.50 -21.57
CA ILE A 55 -18.15 13.33 -21.69
C ILE A 55 -19.22 12.86 -20.68
N ARG A 56 -19.44 11.54 -20.62
CA ARG A 56 -20.40 10.93 -19.71
C ARG A 56 -20.05 11.22 -18.25
N GLU A 57 -18.79 11.01 -17.87
CA GLU A 57 -18.33 11.21 -16.51
C GLU A 57 -18.49 12.67 -16.06
N THR A 58 -18.14 13.62 -16.93
CA THR A 58 -18.30 15.04 -16.64
C THR A 58 -19.77 15.40 -16.37
N GLY A 59 -20.69 14.92 -17.21
CA GLY A 59 -22.11 15.21 -17.03
C GLY A 59 -22.73 14.50 -15.82
N MET A 60 -22.30 13.26 -15.54
CA MET A 60 -22.66 12.56 -14.30
C MET A 60 -22.19 13.33 -13.07
N PHE A 61 -20.97 13.90 -13.10
CA PHE A 61 -20.38 14.62 -11.97
C PHE A 61 -21.22 15.82 -11.57
N PHE A 62 -21.63 16.63 -12.55
CA PHE A 62 -22.49 17.77 -12.30
C PHE A 62 -23.88 17.38 -11.78
N ASN A 63 -24.49 16.31 -12.32
CA ASN A 63 -25.79 15.83 -11.85
C ASN A 63 -25.74 15.31 -10.41
N ILE A 64 -24.70 14.53 -10.09
CA ILE A 64 -24.41 14.03 -8.75
C ILE A 64 -24.16 15.21 -7.79
N GLY A 65 -23.42 16.23 -8.22
CA GLY A 65 -23.21 17.47 -7.46
C GLY A 65 -24.52 18.24 -7.19
N LEU A 66 -25.41 18.36 -8.17
CA LEU A 66 -26.73 18.95 -7.97
C LEU A 66 -27.64 18.10 -7.08
N LEU A 67 -27.57 16.76 -7.18
CA LEU A 67 -28.27 15.85 -6.28
C LEU A 67 -27.81 16.05 -4.84
N LEU A 68 -26.51 16.16 -4.60
CA LEU A 68 -25.94 16.48 -3.29
C LEU A 68 -26.47 17.82 -2.76
N LEU A 69 -26.41 18.88 -3.57
CA LEU A 69 -26.88 20.22 -3.19
C LEU A 69 -28.37 20.21 -2.81
N THR A 70 -29.21 19.58 -3.63
CA THR A 70 -30.66 19.50 -3.39
C THR A 70 -31.00 18.65 -2.16
N SER A 71 -30.26 17.56 -1.93
CA SER A 71 -30.40 16.71 -0.74
C SER A 71 -30.12 17.47 0.57
N PHE A 72 -29.28 18.49 0.53
CA PHE A 72 -29.07 19.43 1.64
C PHE A 72 -30.14 20.51 1.73
N MET A 73 -30.42 21.20 0.63
CA MET A 73 -31.23 22.43 0.65
C MET A 73 -32.73 22.17 0.83
N ILE A 74 -33.26 21.13 0.20
CA ILE A 74 -34.71 20.85 0.18
C ILE A 74 -35.29 20.48 1.54
N PRO A 75 -34.69 19.57 2.34
CA PRO A 75 -35.18 19.34 3.69
C PRO A 75 -35.16 20.64 4.51
N LEU A 76 -34.10 21.45 4.47
CA LEU A 76 -34.04 22.73 5.19
C LEU A 76 -35.20 23.66 4.81
N GLN A 77 -35.50 23.77 3.51
CA GLN A 77 -36.58 24.62 3.01
C GLN A 77 -37.97 24.13 3.43
N ILE A 78 -38.25 22.84 3.27
CA ILE A 78 -39.57 22.26 3.56
C ILE A 78 -39.82 22.20 5.06
N MET A 79 -38.80 21.85 5.83
CA MET A 79 -38.85 21.65 7.28
C MET A 79 -38.66 22.96 8.07
N ASN A 80 -38.41 24.08 7.39
CA ASN A 80 -38.21 25.40 8.01
C ASN A 80 -39.38 25.82 8.92
N TYR A 81 -40.58 25.26 8.72
CA TYR A 81 -41.72 25.55 9.59
C TYR A 81 -41.48 25.20 11.06
N MET A 82 -40.57 24.26 11.36
CA MET A 82 -40.20 23.90 12.74
C MET A 82 -39.30 24.91 13.43
N ASN A 83 -38.61 25.73 12.63
CA ASN A 83 -37.57 26.64 13.10
C ASN A 83 -38.02 28.10 13.13
N SER A 84 -39.29 28.37 12.80
CA SER A 84 -39.92 29.69 12.96
C SER A 84 -41.17 29.55 13.80
N LYS A 85 -41.27 30.35 14.86
CA LYS A 85 -42.39 30.28 15.81
C LYS A 85 -43.72 30.57 15.12
N LYS A 86 -43.76 31.61 14.27
CA LYS A 86 -44.94 31.99 13.48
C LYS A 86 -45.46 30.85 12.62
N ASN A 87 -44.57 30.15 11.91
CA ASN A 87 -44.97 29.04 11.05
C ASN A 87 -45.41 27.85 11.90
N LEU A 88 -44.67 27.53 12.96
CA LEU A 88 -44.94 26.38 13.80
C LEU A 88 -46.36 26.38 14.38
N ASP A 89 -46.82 27.54 14.89
CA ASP A 89 -48.18 27.68 15.43
C ASP A 89 -49.25 27.40 14.36
N VAL A 90 -49.04 27.87 13.12
CA VAL A 90 -49.96 27.62 12.00
C VAL A 90 -49.98 26.14 11.61
N TYR A 91 -48.81 25.50 11.46
CA TYR A 91 -48.75 24.09 11.06
C TYR A 91 -49.22 23.14 12.18
N HIS A 92 -49.05 23.50 13.45
CA HIS A 92 -49.55 22.72 14.59
C HIS A 92 -51.04 22.94 14.88
N ALA A 93 -51.64 24.01 14.35
CA ALA A 93 -53.09 24.21 14.38
C ALA A 93 -53.84 23.41 13.30
N LEU A 94 -53.14 22.85 12.31
CA LEU A 94 -53.75 22.00 11.29
C LEU A 94 -54.33 20.73 11.94
N PRO A 95 -55.48 20.20 11.45
CA PRO A 95 -56.10 18.98 11.95
C PRO A 95 -55.33 17.71 11.49
N ILE A 96 -54.00 17.71 11.60
CA ILE A 96 -53.09 16.66 11.16
C ILE A 96 -52.22 16.25 12.36
N LYS A 97 -52.01 14.94 12.56
CA LYS A 97 -51.10 14.45 13.61
C LYS A 97 -49.68 14.90 13.30
N ARG A 98 -48.92 15.25 14.34
CA ARG A 98 -47.50 15.65 14.21
C ARG A 98 -46.66 14.63 13.43
N SER A 99 -46.76 13.33 13.76
CA SER A 99 -46.06 12.27 13.03
C SER A 99 -46.39 12.26 11.53
N ASP A 100 -47.66 12.45 11.19
CA ASP A 100 -48.18 12.37 9.83
C ASP A 100 -47.79 13.62 9.03
N LEU A 101 -47.72 14.78 9.69
CA LEU A 101 -47.21 16.02 9.13
C LEU A 101 -45.73 15.89 8.75
N LEU A 102 -44.91 15.34 9.64
CA LEU A 102 -43.48 15.11 9.40
C LEU A 102 -43.27 14.11 8.25
N LEU A 103 -43.97 12.97 8.29
CA LEU A 103 -43.88 11.94 7.26
C LEU A 103 -44.28 12.47 5.88
N THR A 104 -45.39 13.21 5.80
CA THR A 104 -45.87 13.78 4.54
C THR A 104 -44.89 14.84 4.01
N SER A 105 -44.31 15.66 4.88
CA SER A 105 -43.30 16.65 4.52
C SER A 105 -41.99 16.01 4.06
N LEU A 106 -41.59 14.88 4.67
CA LEU A 106 -40.40 14.12 4.28
C LEU A 106 -40.57 13.49 2.88
N ILE A 107 -41.72 12.87 2.63
CA ILE A 107 -42.03 12.30 1.31
C ILE A 107 -42.05 13.41 0.25
N ALA A 108 -42.60 14.59 0.57
CA ALA A 108 -42.54 15.74 -0.32
C ALA A 108 -41.09 16.15 -0.63
N ALA A 109 -40.22 16.20 0.39
CA ALA A 109 -38.80 16.54 0.22
C ALA A 109 -38.08 15.54 -0.69
N ILE A 110 -38.29 14.24 -0.46
CA ILE A 110 -37.73 13.17 -1.28
C ILE A 110 -38.19 13.30 -2.74
N LEU A 111 -39.49 13.51 -2.98
CA LEU A 111 -40.02 13.66 -4.34
C LEU A 111 -39.48 14.91 -5.06
N ILE A 112 -39.33 16.03 -4.36
CA ILE A 112 -38.79 17.27 -4.91
C ILE A 112 -37.32 17.13 -5.33
N VAL A 113 -36.56 16.25 -4.66
CA VAL A 113 -35.17 15.92 -5.01
C VAL A 113 -35.10 14.87 -6.14
N ILE A 114 -35.83 13.77 -6.00
CA ILE A 114 -35.73 12.62 -6.91
C ILE A 114 -36.29 12.93 -8.30
N VAL A 115 -37.41 13.65 -8.42
CA VAL A 115 -38.08 13.86 -9.72
C VAL A 115 -37.16 14.59 -10.73
N PRO A 116 -36.57 15.75 -10.39
CA PRO A 116 -35.61 16.42 -11.29
C PRO A 116 -34.40 15.56 -11.64
N PHE A 117 -33.84 14.87 -10.64
CA PHE A 117 -32.68 14.00 -10.83
C PHE A 117 -32.98 12.84 -11.76
N THR A 118 -34.15 12.22 -11.64
CA THR A 118 -34.60 11.12 -12.50
C THR A 118 -34.66 11.56 -13.96
N VAL A 119 -35.23 12.73 -14.23
CA VAL A 119 -35.32 13.28 -15.58
C VAL A 119 -33.94 13.54 -16.15
N GLY A 120 -33.05 14.22 -15.42
CA GLY A 120 -31.68 14.51 -15.87
C GLY A 120 -30.79 13.28 -16.03
N TRP A 121 -30.88 12.33 -15.10
CA TRP A 121 -30.07 11.12 -15.08
C TRP A 121 -30.38 10.18 -16.25
N PHE A 122 -31.66 9.84 -16.45
CA PHE A 122 -32.03 8.92 -17.52
C PHE A 122 -31.90 9.56 -18.91
N SER A 123 -32.21 10.84 -19.06
CA SER A 123 -32.04 11.52 -20.36
C SER A 123 -30.57 11.57 -20.79
N GLY A 124 -29.64 11.92 -19.91
CA GLY A 124 -28.21 11.89 -20.22
C GLY A 124 -27.64 10.47 -20.32
N GLY A 125 -28.11 9.56 -19.47
CA GLY A 125 -27.68 8.16 -19.47
C GLY A 125 -28.03 7.45 -20.77
N ILE A 126 -29.26 7.60 -21.27
CA ILE A 126 -29.70 6.99 -22.53
C ILE A 126 -28.88 7.52 -23.72
N LEU A 127 -28.51 8.80 -23.72
CA LEU A 127 -27.69 9.40 -24.79
C LEU A 127 -26.22 8.93 -24.77
N THR A 128 -25.76 8.35 -23.66
CA THR A 128 -24.36 7.96 -23.43
C THR A 128 -24.16 6.45 -23.28
N LEU A 129 -25.14 5.65 -23.74
CA LEU A 129 -25.05 4.20 -23.80
C LEU A 129 -23.90 3.76 -24.71
N THR A 130 -23.14 2.75 -24.27
CA THR A 130 -22.03 2.15 -25.03
C THR A 130 -22.13 0.62 -24.96
N SER A 131 -21.25 -0.10 -25.64
CA SER A 131 -21.17 -1.57 -25.52
C SER A 131 -20.81 -2.03 -24.10
N GLU A 132 -20.17 -1.18 -23.30
CA GLU A 132 -19.73 -1.48 -21.93
C GLU A 132 -20.72 -0.99 -20.86
N ILE A 133 -21.53 0.02 -21.17
CA ILE A 133 -22.53 0.58 -20.25
C ILE A 133 -23.92 0.48 -20.87
N ASP A 134 -24.70 -0.47 -20.36
CA ASP A 134 -26.09 -0.68 -20.72
C ASP A 134 -27.07 0.04 -19.76
N PHE A 135 -28.35 -0.12 -20.04
CA PHE A 135 -29.41 0.45 -19.21
C PHE A 135 -29.44 -0.11 -17.78
N LEU A 136 -29.04 -1.38 -17.58
CA LEU A 136 -29.03 -2.02 -16.27
C LEU A 136 -27.99 -1.37 -15.37
N VAL A 137 -26.80 -1.08 -15.89
CA VAL A 137 -25.75 -0.35 -15.15
C VAL A 137 -26.22 1.05 -14.75
N ILE A 138 -26.89 1.77 -15.66
CA ILE A 138 -27.45 3.11 -15.37
C ILE A 138 -28.52 3.04 -14.28
N LEU A 139 -29.39 2.02 -14.34
CA LEU A 139 -30.43 1.78 -13.35
C LEU A 139 -29.86 1.39 -11.99
N GLU A 140 -28.84 0.53 -11.97
CA GLU A 140 -28.13 0.12 -10.74
C GLU A 140 -27.53 1.33 -10.03
N ARG A 141 -26.80 2.19 -10.77
CA ARG A 141 -26.24 3.43 -10.22
C ARG A 141 -27.35 4.37 -9.73
N TYR A 142 -28.43 4.53 -10.47
CA TYR A 142 -29.58 5.35 -10.08
C TYR A 142 -30.17 4.92 -8.73
N VAL A 143 -30.41 3.61 -8.53
CA VAL A 143 -30.94 3.08 -7.26
C VAL A 143 -29.97 3.34 -6.11
N ALA A 144 -28.66 3.15 -6.34
CA ALA A 144 -27.63 3.45 -5.34
C ALA A 144 -27.67 4.93 -4.92
N LEU A 145 -27.67 5.84 -5.90
CA LEU A 145 -27.64 7.29 -5.68
C LEU A 145 -28.89 7.80 -4.94
N ILE A 146 -30.06 7.23 -5.19
CA ILE A 146 -31.28 7.56 -4.44
C ILE A 146 -31.17 7.12 -2.98
N GLY A 147 -30.65 5.92 -2.74
CA GLY A 147 -30.46 5.44 -1.37
C GLY A 147 -29.52 6.33 -0.57
N ILE A 148 -28.41 6.71 -1.17
CA ILE A 148 -27.38 7.54 -0.55
C ILE A 148 -27.88 8.98 -0.35
N SER A 149 -28.52 9.59 -1.34
CA SER A 149 -29.10 10.94 -1.21
C SER A 149 -30.18 11.01 -0.12
N THR A 150 -30.97 9.95 0.03
CA THR A 150 -31.95 9.85 1.13
C THR A 150 -31.25 9.80 2.50
N ALA A 151 -30.09 9.15 2.61
CA ALA A 151 -29.28 9.16 3.83
C ALA A 151 -28.76 10.57 4.17
N ILE A 152 -28.22 11.29 3.17
CA ILE A 152 -27.78 12.69 3.36
C ILE A 152 -28.95 13.57 3.84
N LEU A 153 -30.09 13.46 3.18
CA LEU A 153 -31.31 14.18 3.55
C LEU A 153 -31.76 13.83 4.97
N SER A 154 -31.66 12.56 5.37
CA SER A 154 -32.04 12.12 6.73
C SER A 154 -31.16 12.72 7.82
N ILE A 155 -29.86 12.92 7.56
CA ILE A 155 -28.93 13.59 8.48
C ILE A 155 -29.35 15.07 8.63
N VAL A 156 -29.71 15.73 7.53
CA VAL A 156 -30.22 17.12 7.56
C VAL A 156 -31.55 17.20 8.31
N LEU A 157 -32.42 16.21 8.16
CA LEU A 157 -33.66 16.13 8.93
C LEU A 157 -33.36 16.00 10.43
N PHE A 158 -32.40 15.15 10.80
CA PHE A 158 -32.01 14.93 12.18
C PHE A 158 -31.49 16.22 12.85
N THR A 159 -30.67 17.01 12.16
CA THR A 159 -30.21 18.31 12.69
C THR A 159 -31.35 19.29 12.84
N MET A 160 -32.28 19.37 11.88
CA MET A 160 -33.49 20.20 11.95
C MET A 160 -34.36 19.89 13.18
N MET A 161 -34.36 18.64 13.68
CA MET A 161 -35.08 18.29 14.92
C MET A 161 -34.39 18.81 16.18
N ASN A 162 -33.07 18.94 16.14
CA ASN A 162 -32.24 19.25 17.29
C ASN A 162 -31.90 20.76 17.40
N THR A 163 -32.00 21.51 16.32
CA THR A 163 -31.82 22.97 16.29
C THR A 163 -33.16 23.69 16.30
N GLY A 164 -33.15 25.00 16.56
CA GLY A 164 -34.37 25.82 16.47
C GLY A 164 -34.29 26.93 15.43
N THR A 165 -33.16 27.11 14.74
CA THR A 165 -33.04 27.96 13.55
C THR A 165 -32.50 27.17 12.36
N SER A 166 -32.86 27.58 11.14
CA SER A 166 -32.44 26.87 9.91
C SER A 166 -30.98 27.12 9.55
N LEU A 167 -30.39 28.24 9.99
CA LEU A 167 -28.96 28.48 9.88
C LEU A 167 -28.18 27.46 10.72
N ASP A 168 -28.57 27.27 11.98
CA ASP A 168 -27.90 26.30 12.87
C ASP A 168 -28.10 24.88 12.35
N ALA A 169 -29.29 24.55 11.83
CA ALA A 169 -29.53 23.27 11.20
C ALA A 169 -28.58 23.03 10.02
N PHE A 170 -28.41 24.02 9.14
CA PHE A 170 -27.48 23.92 8.01
C PHE A 170 -26.03 23.68 8.47
N LEU A 171 -25.52 24.51 9.38
CA LEU A 171 -24.15 24.40 9.89
C LEU A 171 -23.89 23.02 10.50
N TYR A 172 -24.78 22.53 11.36
CA TYR A 172 -24.61 21.21 11.99
C TYR A 172 -24.88 20.05 11.03
N SER A 173 -25.64 20.26 9.95
CA SER A 173 -25.80 19.24 8.91
C SER A 173 -24.51 19.03 8.14
N VAL A 174 -23.80 20.12 7.83
CA VAL A 174 -22.47 20.05 7.23
C VAL A 174 -21.53 19.33 8.17
N VAL A 175 -21.48 19.73 9.45
CA VAL A 175 -20.65 19.07 10.46
C VAL A 175 -20.92 17.57 10.53
N LEU A 176 -22.17 17.12 10.69
CA LEU A 176 -22.50 15.70 10.83
C LEU A 176 -22.25 14.88 9.56
N ASN A 177 -22.41 15.47 8.37
CA ASN A 177 -22.09 14.75 7.13
C ASN A 177 -20.57 14.58 6.94
N PHE A 178 -19.76 15.55 7.35
CA PHE A 178 -18.29 15.49 7.24
C PHE A 178 -17.59 14.86 8.45
N LEU A 179 -18.31 14.64 9.56
CA LEU A 179 -17.74 14.00 10.75
C LEU A 179 -17.17 12.60 10.47
N PRO A 180 -17.79 11.72 9.66
CA PRO A 180 -17.23 10.41 9.34
C PRO A 180 -15.89 10.46 8.62
N ILE A 181 -15.67 11.42 7.70
CA ILE A 181 -14.39 11.53 7.00
C ILE A 181 -13.28 12.06 7.93
N LEU A 182 -13.63 12.97 8.85
CA LEU A 182 -12.70 13.40 9.90
C LEU A 182 -12.37 12.22 10.84
N ALA A 183 -13.36 11.42 11.22
CA ALA A 183 -13.15 10.24 12.05
C ALA A 183 -12.26 9.20 11.37
N TYR A 184 -12.49 8.96 10.07
CA TYR A 184 -11.65 8.08 9.25
C TYR A 184 -10.21 8.59 9.16
N GLY A 185 -10.03 9.88 8.82
CA GLY A 185 -8.69 10.49 8.76
C GLY A 185 -7.97 10.44 10.10
N ALA A 186 -8.66 10.76 11.19
CA ALA A 186 -8.13 10.65 12.54
C ALA A 186 -7.73 9.20 12.88
N TYR A 187 -8.55 8.22 12.51
CA TYR A 187 -8.27 6.80 12.74
C TYR A 187 -7.04 6.31 11.96
N ILE A 188 -6.97 6.59 10.65
CA ILE A 188 -5.85 6.15 9.81
C ILE A 188 -4.55 6.75 10.30
N LEU A 189 -4.53 8.06 10.54
CA LEU A 189 -3.34 8.74 11.04
C LEU A 189 -2.96 8.24 12.43
N PHE A 190 -3.93 8.08 13.34
CA PHE A 190 -3.68 7.56 14.68
C PHE A 190 -3.06 6.16 14.63
N VAL A 191 -3.61 5.27 13.80
CA VAL A 191 -3.13 3.90 13.68
C VAL A 191 -1.75 3.87 13.04
N GLN A 192 -1.49 4.65 12.00
CA GLN A 192 -0.13 4.80 11.44
C GLN A 192 0.84 5.33 12.49
N THR A 193 0.42 6.31 13.29
CA THR A 193 1.22 6.95 14.35
C THR A 193 1.39 6.11 15.62
N ILE A 194 0.60 5.06 15.87
CA ILE A 194 0.64 4.32 17.16
C ILE A 194 0.81 2.81 17.00
N LEU A 195 0.47 2.23 15.85
CA LEU A 195 0.49 0.79 15.65
C LEU A 195 1.61 0.40 14.70
N LEU A 196 2.79 0.11 15.26
CA LEU A 196 3.89 -0.51 14.53
C LEU A 196 3.39 -1.78 13.81
N GLY A 197 3.73 -1.92 12.54
CA GLY A 197 3.38 -3.10 11.76
C GLY A 197 1.93 -3.13 11.28
N PHE A 198 1.14 -2.05 11.44
CA PHE A 198 -0.26 -2.06 11.02
C PHE A 198 -0.39 -2.00 9.49
N SER A 199 -1.03 -3.03 8.91
CA SER A 199 -1.37 -3.04 7.49
C SER A 199 -2.66 -2.25 7.25
N ILE A 200 -2.56 -1.20 6.44
CA ILE A 200 -3.69 -0.31 6.12
C ILE A 200 -4.69 -1.02 5.19
N GLY A 201 -4.29 -2.11 4.53
CA GLY A 201 -5.16 -2.94 3.69
C GLY A 201 -6.09 -2.12 2.77
N ASN A 202 -7.28 -2.66 2.50
CA ASN A 202 -8.32 -1.98 1.72
C ASN A 202 -9.23 -1.12 2.61
N LEU A 203 -8.67 -0.34 3.56
CA LEU A 203 -9.47 0.54 4.43
C LEU A 203 -10.19 1.66 3.65
N THR A 204 -9.75 1.98 2.43
CA THR A 204 -10.45 2.90 1.51
C THR A 204 -11.91 2.51 1.28
N LYS A 205 -12.22 1.20 1.23
CA LYS A 205 -13.58 0.68 1.06
C LYS A 205 -14.50 1.01 2.24
N VAL A 206 -13.92 1.24 3.42
CA VAL A 206 -14.67 1.60 4.64
C VAL A 206 -15.25 3.01 4.53
N ILE A 207 -14.60 3.90 3.77
CA ILE A 207 -15.07 5.28 3.58
C ILE A 207 -16.47 5.28 2.94
N GLY A 208 -16.69 4.43 1.93
CA GLY A 208 -17.97 4.28 1.23
C GLY A 208 -19.14 3.80 2.09
N ILE A 209 -18.88 3.18 3.25
CA ILE A 209 -19.94 2.73 4.17
C ILE A 209 -20.20 3.71 5.32
N ILE A 210 -19.27 4.61 5.65
CA ILE A 210 -19.44 5.56 6.76
C ILE A 210 -19.72 7.00 6.30
N PHE A 211 -19.25 7.38 5.12
CA PHE A 211 -19.34 8.75 4.61
C PHE A 211 -20.26 8.82 3.37
N PRO A 212 -21.52 9.27 3.52
CA PRO A 212 -22.49 9.18 2.43
C PRO A 212 -22.14 10.07 1.23
N ILE A 213 -21.43 11.19 1.44
CA ILE A 213 -21.00 12.04 0.31
C ILE A 213 -19.96 11.33 -0.54
N TYR A 214 -18.97 10.67 0.07
CA TYR A 214 -17.99 9.87 -0.70
C TYR A 214 -18.68 8.71 -1.41
N ALA A 215 -19.56 7.98 -0.72
CA ALA A 215 -20.34 6.87 -1.31
C ALA A 215 -21.14 7.29 -2.55
N LEU A 216 -21.64 8.54 -2.57
CA LEU A 216 -22.41 9.13 -3.67
C LEU A 216 -21.54 9.30 -4.93
N PHE A 217 -20.29 9.75 -4.79
CA PHE A 217 -19.35 9.84 -5.92
C PHE A 217 -18.75 8.46 -6.28
N GLU A 218 -18.37 7.65 -5.30
CA GLU A 218 -17.86 6.28 -5.49
C GLU A 218 -18.85 5.42 -6.30
N SER A 219 -20.15 5.46 -5.96
CA SER A 219 -21.19 4.75 -6.70
C SER A 219 -21.45 5.33 -8.10
N GLY A 220 -21.05 6.57 -8.34
CA GLY A 220 -21.14 7.24 -9.64
C GLY A 220 -20.00 6.88 -10.59
N PHE A 221 -18.77 6.73 -10.08
CA PHE A 221 -17.54 6.67 -10.87
C PHE A 221 -16.68 5.44 -10.61
N GLU A 222 -16.49 5.05 -9.36
CA GLU A 222 -15.45 4.10 -8.93
C GLU A 222 -16.08 2.82 -8.35
N ALA A 223 -16.77 2.06 -9.20
CA ALA A 223 -17.47 0.85 -8.77
C ALA A 223 -16.57 -0.20 -8.09
N SER A 224 -15.27 -0.22 -8.42
CA SER A 224 -14.26 -1.18 -7.94
C SER A 224 -13.76 -0.90 -6.51
N THR A 225 -13.88 0.34 -6.03
CA THR A 225 -13.46 0.73 -4.67
C THR A 225 -14.54 0.46 -3.63
N ARG A 226 -15.77 0.17 -4.07
CA ARG A 226 -16.89 -0.18 -3.18
C ARG A 226 -16.60 -1.43 -2.33
N MET A 227 -17.13 -1.43 -1.11
CA MET A 227 -17.16 -2.63 -0.26
C MET A 227 -17.94 -3.77 -0.93
N TRP A 228 -19.06 -3.46 -1.58
CA TRP A 228 -19.85 -4.41 -2.36
C TRP A 228 -19.85 -4.04 -3.83
N MET A 229 -19.56 -5.03 -4.68
CA MET A 229 -19.53 -4.83 -6.13
C MET A 229 -20.90 -4.41 -6.69
N SER A 230 -22.00 -4.83 -6.07
CA SER A 230 -23.35 -4.43 -6.49
C SER A 230 -23.75 -3.08 -5.90
N GLY A 231 -24.12 -2.15 -6.78
CA GLY A 231 -24.69 -0.86 -6.43
C GLY A 231 -26.07 -0.97 -5.77
N TYR A 232 -26.86 -1.99 -6.10
CA TYR A 232 -28.14 -2.23 -5.42
C TYR A 232 -27.95 -2.48 -3.91
N VAL A 233 -26.95 -3.29 -3.56
CA VAL A 233 -26.62 -3.59 -2.16
C VAL A 233 -26.15 -2.32 -1.44
N ASN A 234 -25.30 -1.51 -2.09
CA ASN A 234 -24.85 -0.24 -1.53
C ASN A 234 -26.01 0.75 -1.30
N GLY A 235 -26.91 0.88 -2.28
CA GLY A 235 -28.11 1.70 -2.17
C GLY A 235 -29.03 1.24 -1.04
N LEU A 236 -29.26 -0.07 -0.92
CA LEU A 236 -30.08 -0.65 0.14
C LEU A 236 -29.47 -0.42 1.52
N TYR A 237 -28.15 -0.57 1.66
CA TYR A 237 -27.43 -0.25 2.90
C TYR A 237 -27.71 1.19 3.34
N TRP A 238 -27.52 2.16 2.45
CA TRP A 238 -27.77 3.57 2.77
C TRP A 238 -29.24 3.89 3.01
N LEU A 239 -30.18 3.21 2.34
CA LEU A 239 -31.61 3.31 2.65
C LEU A 239 -31.95 2.80 4.06
N ILE A 240 -31.31 1.71 4.51
CA ILE A 240 -31.48 1.20 5.87
C ILE A 240 -30.95 2.23 6.87
N VAL A 241 -29.75 2.77 6.64
CA VAL A 241 -29.17 3.84 7.47
C VAL A 241 -30.10 5.05 7.54
N ALA A 242 -30.60 5.52 6.38
CA ALA A 242 -31.54 6.64 6.29
C ALA A 242 -32.82 6.36 7.08
N SER A 243 -33.37 5.16 6.96
CA SER A 243 -34.60 4.75 7.65
C SER A 243 -34.42 4.78 9.17
N VAL A 244 -33.29 4.29 9.68
CA VAL A 244 -32.96 4.35 11.11
C VAL A 244 -32.89 5.80 11.59
N ILE A 245 -32.18 6.68 10.85
CA ILE A 245 -32.06 8.10 11.20
C ILE A 245 -33.41 8.82 11.16
N ILE A 246 -34.28 8.50 10.18
CA ILE A 246 -35.63 9.06 10.08
C ILE A 246 -36.49 8.62 11.27
N ILE A 247 -36.43 7.35 11.67
CA ILE A 247 -37.17 6.83 12.83
C ILE A 247 -36.73 7.57 14.10
N ILE A 248 -35.42 7.72 14.32
CA ILE A 248 -34.86 8.48 15.45
C ILE A 248 -35.32 9.94 15.39
N SER A 249 -35.25 10.58 14.23
CA SER A 249 -35.68 11.96 14.01
C SER A 249 -37.16 12.16 14.33
N ASN A 250 -38.02 11.21 13.96
CA ASN A 250 -39.44 11.25 14.29
C ASN A 250 -39.68 11.16 15.80
N GLN A 251 -38.91 10.36 16.56
CA GLN A 251 -39.02 10.33 18.02
C GLN A 251 -38.66 11.69 18.64
N PHE A 252 -37.56 12.30 18.19
CA PHE A 252 -37.18 13.64 18.63
C PHE A 252 -38.24 14.68 18.28
N TYR A 253 -38.89 14.55 17.12
CA TYR A 253 -39.98 15.44 16.73
C TYR A 253 -41.20 15.36 17.65
N LEU A 254 -41.58 14.15 18.08
CA LEU A 254 -42.73 13.95 18.96
C LEU A 254 -42.50 14.52 20.37
N ILE A 255 -41.25 14.45 20.87
CA ILE A 255 -40.87 14.97 22.19
C ILE A 255 -40.58 16.48 22.15
N ARG A 256 -40.35 17.05 20.96
CA ARG A 256 -40.05 18.47 20.77
C ARG A 256 -41.22 19.34 21.22
N LYS A 257 -40.95 20.18 22.22
CA LYS A 257 -41.88 21.22 22.65
C LYS A 257 -41.86 22.40 21.68
N SER A 258 -43.03 22.93 21.32
CA SER A 258 -43.16 23.94 20.26
C SER A 258 -42.54 25.29 20.64
N GLU A 259 -42.49 25.62 21.94
CA GLU A 259 -41.91 26.86 22.46
C GLU A 259 -40.38 26.97 22.32
N LYS A 260 -39.72 25.90 21.86
CA LYS A 260 -38.27 25.89 21.63
C LYS A 260 -37.87 26.33 20.22
N ALA A 261 -38.82 26.66 19.35
CA ALA A 261 -38.51 27.29 18.06
C ALA A 261 -37.70 28.59 18.27
N GLU A 262 -36.81 28.91 17.33
CA GLU A 262 -35.91 30.08 17.34
C GLU A 262 -34.85 30.09 18.45
N LYS A 263 -34.81 29.08 19.33
CA LYS A 263 -33.64 28.83 20.18
C LYS A 263 -32.52 28.19 19.34
N PRO A 264 -31.24 28.44 19.63
CA PRO A 264 -30.15 27.83 18.87
C PRO A 264 -30.25 26.30 18.84
N PHE A 265 -30.46 25.69 20.02
CA PHE A 265 -30.67 24.26 20.16
C PHE A 265 -31.96 23.94 20.91
N THR A 266 -32.71 23.00 20.37
CA THR A 266 -33.90 22.42 20.97
C THR A 266 -33.52 21.33 21.99
N ASN A 267 -32.47 20.56 21.68
CA ASN A 267 -31.91 19.52 22.52
C ASN A 267 -30.63 19.99 23.22
N LYS A 268 -30.59 19.89 24.55
CA LYS A 268 -29.47 20.36 25.38
C LYS A 268 -28.20 19.50 25.21
N THR A 269 -28.34 18.24 24.84
CA THR A 269 -27.19 17.32 24.68
C THR A 269 -26.60 17.35 23.27
N PHE A 270 -27.36 17.82 22.28
CA PHE A 270 -26.93 17.80 20.88
C PHE A 270 -25.66 18.60 20.65
N PHE A 271 -25.63 19.87 21.10
CA PHE A 271 -24.46 20.73 20.94
C PHE A 271 -23.21 20.12 21.61
N PRO A 272 -23.20 19.82 22.94
CA PRO A 272 -22.01 19.28 23.60
C PRO A 272 -21.53 17.94 23.01
N THR A 273 -22.44 17.09 22.54
CA THR A 273 -22.07 15.79 21.97
C THR A 273 -21.39 15.95 20.60
N VAL A 274 -22.01 16.73 19.71
CA VAL A 274 -21.50 16.88 18.33
C VAL A 274 -20.23 17.73 18.32
N SER A 275 -20.20 18.84 19.06
CA SER A 275 -19.00 19.67 19.16
C SER A 275 -17.88 18.96 19.91
N GLY A 276 -18.19 18.27 21.02
CA GLY A 276 -17.21 17.48 21.77
C GLY A 276 -16.56 16.39 20.94
N LEU A 277 -17.37 15.58 20.22
CA LEU A 277 -16.86 14.53 19.35
C LEU A 277 -16.00 15.09 18.21
N LEU A 278 -16.47 16.17 17.56
CA LEU A 278 -15.71 16.85 16.51
C LEU A 278 -14.35 17.33 17.03
N ILE A 279 -14.31 17.95 18.20
CA ILE A 279 -13.08 18.48 18.79
C ILE A 279 -12.13 17.36 19.22
N ILE A 280 -12.63 16.26 19.81
CA ILE A 280 -11.80 15.09 20.14
C ILE A 280 -11.13 14.55 18.87
N LEU A 281 -11.91 14.30 17.82
CA LEU A 281 -11.39 13.79 16.55
C LEU A 281 -10.42 14.78 15.90
N PHE A 282 -10.71 16.07 15.96
CA PHE A 282 -9.86 17.11 15.40
C PHE A 282 -8.53 17.25 16.16
N ILE A 283 -8.53 17.12 17.50
CA ILE A 283 -7.30 17.08 18.31
C ILE A 283 -6.46 15.85 17.92
N ILE A 284 -7.07 14.66 17.83
CA ILE A 284 -6.37 13.44 17.43
C ILE A 284 -5.76 13.60 16.04
N PHE A 285 -6.56 14.07 15.08
CA PHE A 285 -6.13 14.32 13.71
C PHE A 285 -4.96 15.30 13.66
N LEU A 286 -5.10 16.50 14.26
CA LEU A 286 -4.04 17.51 14.26
C LEU A 286 -2.79 17.03 14.98
N TYR A 287 -2.92 16.32 16.10
CA TYR A 287 -1.77 15.76 16.81
C TYR A 287 -0.97 14.84 15.89
N CYS A 288 -1.62 13.91 15.21
CA CYS A 288 -0.94 12.97 14.31
C CYS A 288 -0.32 13.67 13.10
N VAL A 289 -1.01 14.66 12.51
CA VAL A 289 -0.45 15.47 11.40
C VAL A 289 0.79 16.24 11.85
N ILE A 290 0.71 16.96 12.98
CA ILE A 290 1.83 17.76 13.49
C ILE A 290 3.00 16.86 13.90
N TYR A 291 2.72 15.73 14.55
CA TYR A 291 3.75 14.73 14.87
C TYR A 291 4.43 14.23 13.60
N SER A 292 3.67 13.81 12.57
CA SER A 292 4.22 13.33 11.31
C SER A 292 5.10 14.38 10.62
N LEU A 293 4.67 15.65 10.59
CA LEU A 293 5.48 16.72 10.00
C LEU A 293 6.76 17.00 10.81
N ASN A 294 6.68 17.02 12.14
CA ASN A 294 7.84 17.27 13.00
C ASN A 294 8.81 16.08 13.06
N SER A 295 8.31 14.85 13.00
CA SER A 295 9.13 13.65 13.00
C SER A 295 9.95 13.55 11.72
N MET A 296 9.38 13.96 10.58
CA MET A 296 10.10 14.07 9.30
C MET A 296 11.14 15.19 9.28
N ALA A 297 10.85 16.35 9.88
CA ALA A 297 11.72 17.52 9.78
C ALA A 297 12.82 17.60 10.86
N TYR A 298 12.53 17.16 12.08
CA TYR A 298 13.35 17.46 13.26
C TYR A 298 13.56 16.26 14.21
N TYR A 299 13.17 15.04 13.82
CA TYR A 299 13.31 13.83 14.65
C TYR A 299 12.79 14.03 16.09
N THR A 300 11.58 14.57 16.24
CA THR A 300 10.96 14.79 17.56
C THR A 300 10.24 13.55 18.11
N SER A 301 10.39 13.29 19.41
CA SER A 301 9.63 12.23 20.09
C SER A 301 8.13 12.55 20.15
N TYR A 302 7.28 11.53 20.27
CA TYR A 302 5.82 11.69 20.47
C TYR A 302 5.47 12.69 21.58
N TYR A 303 6.21 12.65 22.68
CA TYR A 303 5.97 13.45 23.87
C TYR A 303 6.52 14.88 23.80
N ALA A 304 7.10 15.27 22.65
CA ALA A 304 7.61 16.62 22.47
C ALA A 304 6.48 17.65 22.65
N PRO A 305 6.67 18.68 23.51
CA PRO A 305 5.61 19.66 23.82
C PRO A 305 5.02 20.37 22.58
N ILE A 306 5.82 20.54 21.53
CA ILE A 306 5.40 21.16 20.27
C ILE A 306 4.26 20.39 19.59
N ASN A 307 4.19 19.06 19.75
CA ASN A 307 3.14 18.22 19.18
C ASN A 307 1.79 18.44 19.86
N PHE A 308 1.76 18.99 21.08
CA PHE A 308 0.54 19.26 21.84
C PHE A 308 0.04 20.69 21.69
N PHE A 309 0.97 21.65 21.55
CA PHE A 309 0.63 23.08 21.50
C PHE A 309 -0.35 23.40 20.36
N PHE A 310 0.00 23.09 19.11
CA PHE A 310 -0.85 23.44 17.96
C PHE A 310 -2.23 22.78 17.99
N PRO A 311 -2.37 21.46 18.25
CA PRO A 311 -3.69 20.84 18.40
C PRO A 311 -4.55 21.51 19.47
N ILE A 312 -3.96 21.89 20.61
CA ILE A 312 -4.69 22.60 21.68
C ILE A 312 -5.19 23.96 21.19
N PHE A 313 -4.33 24.78 20.58
CA PHE A 313 -4.72 26.14 20.21
C PHE A 313 -5.75 26.15 19.07
N PHE A 314 -5.55 25.38 18.00
CA PHE A 314 -6.47 25.39 16.86
C PHE A 314 -7.83 24.79 17.22
N SER A 315 -7.86 23.69 17.97
CA SER A 315 -9.12 23.08 18.39
C SER A 315 -9.85 23.94 19.44
N MET A 316 -9.13 24.67 20.30
CA MET A 316 -9.72 25.65 21.21
C MET A 316 -10.45 26.75 20.44
N VAL A 317 -9.77 27.38 19.47
CA VAL A 317 -10.38 28.44 18.64
C VAL A 317 -11.63 27.90 17.95
N LEU A 318 -11.56 26.71 17.34
CA LEU A 318 -12.70 26.08 16.68
C LEU A 318 -13.87 25.86 17.64
N TYR A 319 -13.62 25.31 18.83
CA TYR A 319 -14.65 25.10 19.85
C TYR A 319 -15.28 26.42 20.32
N LEU A 320 -14.48 27.44 20.59
CA LEU A 320 -14.96 28.73 21.04
C LEU A 320 -15.79 29.45 19.96
N VAL A 321 -15.43 29.31 18.68
CA VAL A 321 -16.24 29.82 17.56
C VAL A 321 -17.58 29.08 17.51
N MET A 322 -17.57 27.74 17.62
CA MET A 322 -18.81 26.95 17.65
C MET A 322 -19.71 27.33 18.84
N ASP A 323 -19.13 27.55 20.01
CA ASP A 323 -19.85 27.97 21.23
C ASP A 323 -20.38 29.40 21.10
N ALA A 324 -19.61 30.33 20.54
CA ALA A 324 -20.08 31.69 20.28
C ALA A 324 -21.27 31.74 19.29
N ILE A 325 -21.27 30.89 18.27
CA ILE A 325 -22.41 30.72 17.36
C ILE A 325 -23.61 30.13 18.12
N ALA A 326 -23.36 29.10 18.94
CA ALA A 326 -24.36 28.41 19.73
C ALA A 326 -25.08 29.32 20.74
N GLU A 327 -24.33 30.13 21.49
CA GLU A 327 -24.86 31.04 22.51
C GLU A 327 -25.23 32.43 21.95
N ARG A 328 -25.08 32.64 20.63
CA ARG A 328 -25.32 33.91 19.94
C ARG A 328 -24.50 35.07 20.53
N GLY A 329 -23.26 34.81 20.95
CA GLY A 329 -22.33 35.81 21.46
C GLY A 329 -21.29 35.25 22.42
N PHE A 330 -20.42 36.13 22.94
CA PHE A 330 -19.24 35.76 23.73
C PHE A 330 -19.45 35.82 25.26
N LYS A 331 -20.70 35.97 25.73
CA LYS A 331 -21.00 36.21 27.16
C LYS A 331 -20.57 35.05 28.08
N HIS A 332 -20.48 33.83 27.56
CA HIS A 332 -20.13 32.64 28.32
C HIS A 332 -18.77 32.04 27.93
N LEU A 333 -17.90 32.83 27.28
CA LEU A 333 -16.63 32.36 26.72
C LEU A 333 -15.72 31.66 27.75
N PHE A 334 -15.66 32.16 28.99
CA PHE A 334 -14.85 31.52 30.03
C PHE A 334 -15.38 30.14 30.42
N ARG A 335 -16.70 29.95 30.46
CA ARG A 335 -17.31 28.64 30.70
C ARG A 335 -17.08 27.70 29.52
N ALA A 336 -17.17 28.22 28.30
CA ALA A 336 -16.84 27.48 27.08
C ALA A 336 -15.37 27.00 27.11
N PHE A 337 -14.45 27.86 27.52
CA PHE A 337 -13.05 27.51 27.72
C PHE A 337 -12.88 26.36 28.73
N LEU A 338 -13.56 26.41 29.89
CA LEU A 338 -13.50 25.31 30.86
C LEU A 338 -14.05 23.99 30.29
N ASN A 339 -15.16 24.03 29.53
CA ASN A 339 -15.70 22.85 28.87
C ASN A 339 -14.72 22.28 27.84
N TYR A 340 -14.08 23.16 27.07
CA TYR A 340 -13.04 22.78 26.12
C TYR A 340 -11.87 22.07 26.82
N LEU A 341 -11.40 22.56 27.97
CA LEU A 341 -10.33 21.91 28.72
C LEU A 341 -10.67 20.47 29.11
N ILE A 342 -11.93 20.20 29.47
CA ILE A 342 -12.39 18.83 29.77
C ILE A 342 -12.35 17.97 28.49
N ILE A 343 -12.84 18.48 27.37
CA ILE A 343 -12.85 17.77 26.07
C ILE A 343 -11.42 17.47 25.63
N ALA A 344 -10.52 18.45 25.73
CA ALA A 344 -9.11 18.29 25.39
C ALA A 344 -8.43 17.26 26.31
N ALA A 345 -8.70 17.30 27.62
CA ALA A 345 -8.17 16.32 28.56
C ALA A 345 -8.61 14.89 28.21
N VAL A 346 -9.87 14.69 27.78
CA VAL A 346 -10.35 13.39 27.29
C VAL A 346 -9.61 12.97 26.01
N ALA A 347 -9.46 13.87 25.04
CA ALA A 347 -8.75 13.59 23.79
C ALA A 347 -7.29 13.18 24.04
N PHE A 348 -6.58 13.91 24.89
CA PHE A 348 -5.19 13.58 25.23
C PHE A 348 -5.08 12.32 26.10
N ALA A 349 -6.04 12.05 26.99
CA ALA A 349 -6.07 10.79 27.72
C ALA A 349 -6.19 9.59 26.77
N LEU A 350 -7.01 9.70 25.72
CA LEU A 350 -7.13 8.66 24.68
C LEU A 350 -5.82 8.52 23.87
N LEU A 351 -5.20 9.63 23.46
CA LEU A 351 -3.93 9.63 22.73
C LEU A 351 -2.79 9.02 23.55
N ILE A 352 -2.56 9.57 24.75
CA ILE A 352 -1.47 9.15 25.64
C ILE A 352 -1.72 7.72 26.12
N GLY A 353 -2.97 7.35 26.41
CA GLY A 353 -3.33 5.97 26.76
C GLY A 353 -3.04 4.99 25.61
N GLY A 354 -3.38 5.36 24.37
CA GLY A 354 -3.06 4.58 23.18
C GLY A 354 -1.55 4.40 22.98
N LEU A 355 -0.78 5.49 23.12
CA LEU A 355 0.69 5.48 23.03
C LEU A 355 1.34 4.65 24.15
N ALA A 356 0.97 4.90 25.40
CA ALA A 356 1.54 4.22 26.57
C ALA A 356 1.28 2.72 26.56
N THR A 357 0.12 2.31 26.02
CA THR A 357 -0.22 0.89 25.87
C THR A 357 0.27 0.28 24.56
N LYS A 358 0.92 1.04 23.67
CA LYS A 358 1.33 0.62 22.33
C LYS A 358 0.17 -0.02 21.54
N GLY A 359 -1.00 0.61 21.62
CA GLY A 359 -2.24 0.08 21.06
C GLY A 359 -2.73 -1.17 21.77
N PHE A 360 -2.81 -1.15 23.11
CA PHE A 360 -3.16 -2.32 23.92
C PHE A 360 -2.27 -3.55 23.66
N GLY A 361 -0.99 -3.31 23.39
CA GLY A 361 0.02 -4.33 23.10
C GLY A 361 0.04 -4.83 21.67
N TYR A 362 -0.78 -4.28 20.77
CA TYR A 362 -0.81 -4.68 19.35
C TYR A 362 0.58 -4.59 18.70
N ALA A 363 1.27 -3.46 18.88
CA ALA A 363 2.56 -3.19 18.26
C ALA A 363 3.67 -4.17 18.66
N SER A 364 3.56 -4.83 19.83
CA SER A 364 4.55 -5.77 20.35
C SER A 364 4.09 -7.24 20.28
N LYS A 365 2.88 -7.51 19.77
CA LYS A 365 2.29 -8.84 19.82
C LYS A 365 2.72 -9.67 18.61
N ILE A 366 3.45 -10.73 18.88
CA ILE A 366 3.77 -11.81 17.94
C ILE A 366 2.95 -13.05 18.35
N PRO A 367 2.27 -13.74 17.42
CA PRO A 367 1.57 -14.99 17.74
C PRO A 367 2.55 -16.05 18.26
N SER A 368 2.12 -16.91 19.19
CA SER A 368 2.98 -17.99 19.69
C SER A 368 3.29 -19.00 18.58
N LEU A 369 4.56 -19.40 18.45
CA LEU A 369 5.03 -20.31 17.41
C LEU A 369 4.17 -21.58 17.26
N ALA A 370 3.78 -22.21 18.38
CA ALA A 370 2.95 -23.42 18.39
C ALA A 370 1.54 -23.26 17.79
N ASN A 371 1.02 -22.03 17.72
CA ASN A 371 -0.31 -21.71 17.21
C ASN A 371 -0.31 -21.31 15.73
N ILE A 372 0.87 -21.18 15.12
CA ILE A 372 1.03 -20.86 13.71
C ILE A 372 0.85 -22.16 12.90
N GLU A 373 0.06 -22.09 11.84
CA GLU A 373 -0.15 -23.19 10.89
C GLU A 373 0.66 -22.97 9.62
N SER A 374 0.63 -21.75 9.08
CA SER A 374 1.48 -21.33 7.96
C SER A 374 1.76 -19.84 8.03
N VAL A 375 2.77 -19.39 7.30
CA VAL A 375 3.13 -17.97 7.19
C VAL A 375 3.30 -17.60 5.73
N ASP A 376 2.61 -16.55 5.31
CA ASP A 376 2.86 -15.94 4.01
C ASP A 376 3.77 -14.74 4.20
N VAL A 377 4.80 -14.62 3.37
CA VAL A 377 5.76 -13.52 3.40
C VAL A 377 5.86 -12.91 2.01
N ILE A 378 5.85 -11.58 1.97
CA ILE A 378 6.20 -10.80 0.80
C ILE A 378 7.33 -9.88 1.21
N PHE A 379 8.45 -9.94 0.51
CA PHE A 379 9.54 -8.97 0.70
C PHE A 379 10.31 -8.75 -0.60
N THR A 380 10.91 -7.57 -0.70
CA THR A 380 11.83 -7.24 -1.80
C THR A 380 13.24 -7.65 -1.43
N ASP A 381 13.91 -8.42 -2.29
CA ASP A 381 15.33 -8.76 -2.15
C ASP A 381 16.14 -7.99 -3.20
N TYR A 382 16.92 -7.00 -2.77
CA TYR A 382 17.80 -6.22 -3.66
C TYR A 382 19.15 -6.90 -3.91
N THR A 383 19.43 -8.01 -3.23
CA THR A 383 20.72 -8.72 -3.28
C THR A 383 20.69 -9.99 -4.13
N ASP A 384 19.52 -10.39 -4.63
CA ASP A 384 19.28 -11.68 -5.30
C ASP A 384 19.81 -12.92 -4.53
N LEU A 385 20.12 -12.77 -3.24
CA LEU A 385 20.70 -13.82 -2.39
C LEU A 385 19.66 -14.83 -1.94
N ILE A 386 18.42 -14.38 -1.76
CA ILE A 386 17.27 -15.18 -1.31
C ILE A 386 16.25 -15.34 -2.43
N ILE A 387 15.84 -14.24 -3.09
CA ILE A 387 14.89 -14.27 -4.20
C ILE A 387 15.66 -14.00 -5.50
N PRO A 388 15.65 -14.90 -6.49
CA PRO A 388 16.32 -14.66 -7.76
C PRO A 388 15.63 -13.56 -8.57
N SER A 389 16.40 -12.65 -9.16
CA SER A 389 15.87 -11.66 -10.11
C SER A 389 15.32 -12.34 -11.36
N PRO A 390 14.18 -11.88 -11.92
CA PRO A 390 13.73 -12.40 -13.21
C PRO A 390 14.72 -12.02 -14.32
N ASP A 391 15.27 -13.04 -15.00
CA ASP A 391 16.29 -13.04 -16.07
C ASP A 391 16.07 -12.08 -17.27
N ASN A 392 15.07 -11.19 -17.27
CA ASN A 392 14.73 -10.34 -18.42
C ASN A 392 14.28 -8.89 -18.11
N SER A 393 14.38 -8.39 -16.88
CA SER A 393 14.08 -6.96 -16.62
C SER A 393 15.35 -6.12 -16.58
N THR A 394 15.76 -5.60 -17.74
CA THR A 394 16.62 -4.41 -17.82
C THR A 394 15.94 -3.15 -17.27
N ASP A 395 14.64 -3.22 -16.97
CA ASP A 395 13.88 -2.18 -16.28
C ASP A 395 13.85 -2.41 -14.77
N PHE A 396 14.68 -1.62 -14.08
CA PHE A 396 14.50 -1.28 -12.68
C PHE A 396 13.08 -0.72 -12.50
N GLY A 397 12.23 -1.40 -11.71
CA GLY A 397 10.90 -0.87 -11.36
C GLY A 397 9.73 -1.86 -11.47
N ARG A 398 9.96 -3.14 -11.78
CA ARG A 398 8.98 -4.18 -11.43
C ARG A 398 9.48 -4.94 -10.21
N ASP A 399 9.18 -4.40 -9.04
CA ASP A 399 9.13 -5.17 -7.79
C ASP A 399 8.13 -6.33 -8.02
N VAL A 400 8.62 -7.47 -8.47
CA VAL A 400 7.79 -8.68 -8.50
C VAL A 400 7.72 -9.17 -7.07
N GLU A 401 6.72 -8.68 -6.35
CA GLU A 401 6.39 -9.17 -5.02
C GLU A 401 6.01 -10.65 -5.10
N HIS A 402 6.92 -11.54 -4.69
CA HIS A 402 6.63 -12.96 -4.57
C HIS A 402 5.92 -13.24 -3.26
N LEU A 403 4.71 -13.81 -3.34
CA LEU A 403 4.02 -14.36 -2.18
C LEU A 403 4.62 -15.72 -1.84
N LEU A 404 5.47 -15.77 -0.81
CA LEU A 404 6.10 -16.99 -0.34
C LEU A 404 5.26 -17.61 0.79
N LYS A 405 4.83 -18.86 0.62
CA LYS A 405 3.99 -19.55 1.62
C LYS A 405 4.75 -20.66 2.35
N PHE A 406 5.17 -20.36 3.57
CA PHE A 406 5.92 -21.29 4.40
C PHE A 406 4.98 -22.13 5.28
N THR A 407 5.19 -23.45 5.26
CA THR A 407 4.42 -24.44 6.04
C THR A 407 5.30 -25.32 6.91
N SER A 408 6.62 -25.33 6.70
CA SER A 408 7.55 -26.11 7.52
C SER A 408 7.88 -25.41 8.83
N ASP A 409 8.14 -26.16 9.90
CA ASP A 409 8.45 -25.59 11.21
C ASP A 409 9.75 -24.75 11.19
N SER A 410 10.74 -25.14 10.38
CA SER A 410 12.01 -24.41 10.22
C SER A 410 11.81 -23.06 9.53
N ASP A 411 11.05 -23.04 8.44
CA ASP A 411 10.83 -21.82 7.65
C ASP A 411 9.95 -20.83 8.41
N ILE A 412 8.90 -21.34 9.06
CA ILE A 412 8.03 -20.54 9.95
C ILE A 412 8.87 -19.92 11.08
N LYS A 413 9.82 -20.69 11.64
CA LYS A 413 10.69 -20.20 12.71
C LYS A 413 11.63 -19.09 12.22
N ALA A 414 12.22 -19.19 11.01
CA ALA A 414 13.07 -18.14 10.46
C ALA A 414 12.33 -16.80 10.33
N VAL A 415 11.10 -16.83 9.79
CA VAL A 415 10.25 -15.62 9.66
C VAL A 415 9.81 -15.10 11.04
N TYR A 416 9.51 -16.01 11.97
CA TYR A 416 9.15 -15.66 13.34
C TYR A 416 10.30 -14.98 14.10
N ASP A 417 11.53 -15.48 13.92
CA ASP A 417 12.73 -14.90 14.52
C ASP A 417 13.09 -13.54 13.89
N LEU A 418 12.87 -13.36 12.58
CA LEU A 418 12.93 -12.03 11.94
C LEU A 418 11.93 -11.05 12.60
N HIS A 419 10.67 -11.45 12.75
CA HIS A 419 9.68 -10.58 13.37
C HIS A 419 10.05 -10.24 14.83
N LYS A 420 10.66 -11.17 15.57
CA LYS A 420 11.22 -10.85 16.90
C LYS A 420 12.30 -9.78 16.84
N ILE A 421 13.26 -9.91 15.92
CA ILE A 421 14.32 -8.92 15.69
C ILE A 421 13.70 -7.53 15.45
N ILE A 422 12.71 -7.46 14.55
CA ILE A 422 12.02 -6.19 14.23
C ILE A 422 11.44 -5.55 15.50
N ILE A 423 10.72 -6.33 16.32
CA ILE A 423 10.12 -5.82 17.56
C ILE A 423 11.17 -5.45 18.61
N SER A 424 12.29 -6.17 18.71
CA SER A 424 13.36 -5.85 19.66
C SER A 424 14.15 -4.61 19.26
N GLU A 425 14.43 -4.41 17.98
CA GLU A 425 15.13 -3.21 17.48
C GLU A 425 14.25 -1.96 17.62
N PHE A 426 12.98 -2.03 17.20
CA PHE A 426 12.03 -0.92 17.38
C PHE A 426 11.62 -0.65 18.84
N LYS A 427 12.07 -1.46 19.80
CA LYS A 427 11.90 -1.15 21.23
C LYS A 427 12.76 0.05 21.65
N TRP A 428 13.89 0.26 20.97
CA TRP A 428 14.88 1.28 21.32
C TRP A 428 14.57 2.66 20.75
N ILE A 429 13.58 2.77 19.86
CA ILE A 429 13.29 4.01 19.14
C ILE A 429 11.79 4.22 18.90
N ASP A 430 11.38 5.48 18.70
CA ASP A 430 10.00 5.82 18.31
C ASP A 430 9.78 5.50 16.81
N TYR A 431 9.39 4.26 16.48
CA TYR A 431 9.29 3.72 15.11
C TYR A 431 8.47 4.49 14.05
N ASN A 432 7.78 5.58 14.37
CA ASN A 432 7.09 6.46 13.40
C ASN A 432 7.81 7.77 13.10
N TYR A 433 9.10 7.85 13.43
CA TYR A 433 9.97 8.68 12.61
C TYR A 433 9.86 8.21 11.16
N GLY A 434 9.92 9.15 10.20
CA GLY A 434 9.96 8.85 8.77
C GLY A 434 11.26 8.16 8.38
N PHE A 435 11.44 6.94 8.87
CA PHE A 435 12.67 6.16 8.72
C PHE A 435 12.78 5.48 7.36
N SER A 436 11.71 5.49 6.57
CA SER A 436 11.72 4.94 5.20
C SER A 436 12.82 5.58 4.34
N ASP A 437 13.19 6.82 4.63
CA ASP A 437 14.23 7.58 3.91
C ASP A 437 15.48 7.91 4.75
N SER A 438 15.51 7.57 6.06
CA SER A 438 16.63 7.96 6.92
C SER A 438 17.78 6.96 6.83
N SER A 439 18.94 7.40 6.36
CA SER A 439 20.17 6.60 6.25
C SER A 439 20.75 6.10 7.58
N ASN A 440 20.18 6.50 8.71
CA ASN A 440 20.82 6.38 10.03
C ASN A 440 19.98 5.58 11.04
N LEU A 441 18.90 4.87 10.65
CA LEU A 441 18.03 4.15 11.61
C LEU A 441 18.83 3.20 12.52
N ILE A 442 19.76 2.43 11.94
CA ILE A 442 20.62 1.51 12.71
C ILE A 442 21.50 2.31 13.67
N GLU A 443 22.19 3.35 13.20
CA GLU A 443 23.05 4.20 14.04
C GLU A 443 22.25 4.82 15.20
N MET A 444 21.05 5.33 14.93
CA MET A 444 20.18 5.94 15.94
C MET A 444 19.73 4.94 17.04
N ILE A 445 19.55 3.67 16.69
CA ILE A 445 19.22 2.60 17.64
C ILE A 445 20.48 2.19 18.41
N GLU A 446 21.62 2.03 17.73
CA GLU A 446 22.91 1.66 18.32
C GLU A 446 23.44 2.72 19.31
N ASP A 447 23.17 4.00 19.06
CA ASP A 447 23.54 5.12 19.92
C ASP A 447 22.71 5.20 21.22
N GLN A 448 21.64 4.40 21.36
CA GLN A 448 20.82 4.42 22.56
C GLN A 448 21.57 3.85 23.78
N PRO A 449 21.54 4.53 24.94
CA PRO A 449 22.20 4.05 26.15
C PRO A 449 21.72 2.65 26.56
N GLY A 450 22.66 1.70 26.64
CA GLY A 450 22.38 0.32 27.07
C GLY A 450 21.86 -0.59 25.95
N TYR A 451 21.90 -0.16 24.69
CA TYR A 451 21.54 -0.96 23.53
C TYR A 451 22.30 -2.30 23.49
N GLN A 452 21.57 -3.36 23.16
CA GLN A 452 22.11 -4.69 22.85
C GLN A 452 21.56 -5.14 21.51
N LYS A 453 22.47 -5.40 20.57
CA LYS A 453 22.15 -5.83 19.21
C LYS A 453 21.42 -7.16 19.21
N SER A 454 20.25 -7.23 18.56
CA SER A 454 19.41 -8.44 18.52
C SER A 454 19.59 -9.29 17.25
N TYR A 455 20.37 -8.82 16.29
CA TYR A 455 20.63 -9.49 15.02
C TYR A 455 22.14 -9.63 14.73
N VAL A 456 22.48 -10.56 13.85
CA VAL A 456 23.85 -10.69 13.32
C VAL A 456 23.92 -9.82 12.07
N PRO A 457 24.81 -8.80 12.02
CA PRO A 457 24.91 -7.92 10.86
C PRO A 457 25.46 -8.67 9.65
N LEU A 458 25.02 -8.25 8.47
CA LEU A 458 25.58 -8.69 7.19
C LEU A 458 26.92 -7.97 7.00
N SER A 459 28.02 -8.72 7.08
CA SER A 459 29.42 -8.22 7.14
C SER A 459 29.88 -7.41 5.92
N PHE A 460 29.08 -7.41 4.85
CA PHE A 460 29.32 -6.74 3.57
C PHE A 460 28.48 -5.48 3.35
N LEU A 461 27.54 -5.20 4.25
CA LEU A 461 26.76 -3.97 4.25
C LEU A 461 27.27 -3.06 5.37
N SER A 462 27.52 -1.80 5.05
CA SER A 462 27.77 -0.79 6.08
C SER A 462 26.50 -0.54 6.88
N ASN A 463 26.63 -0.12 8.14
CA ASN A 463 25.51 0.43 8.91
C ASN A 463 24.92 1.70 8.25
N LYS A 464 25.68 2.34 7.35
CA LYS A 464 25.27 3.49 6.55
C LYS A 464 24.53 3.12 5.27
N TYR A 465 24.50 1.83 4.89
CA TYR A 465 23.76 1.41 3.70
C TYR A 465 22.25 1.47 3.98
N ASN A 466 21.56 2.39 3.32
CA ASN A 466 20.11 2.51 3.48
C ASN A 466 19.33 1.72 2.44
N ALA A 467 19.48 0.39 2.42
CA ALA A 467 18.49 -0.45 1.75
C ALA A 467 17.42 -0.83 2.77
N SER A 468 16.29 -0.12 2.72
CA SER A 468 15.08 -0.51 3.42
C SER A 468 14.31 -1.52 2.57
N ILE A 469 13.86 -2.60 3.20
CA ILE A 469 13.00 -3.60 2.56
C ILE A 469 11.56 -3.43 3.05
N ASN A 470 10.62 -3.50 2.11
CA ASN A 470 9.21 -3.64 2.43
C ASN A 470 8.97 -5.11 2.79
N LEU A 471 8.40 -5.36 3.96
CA LEU A 471 8.16 -6.69 4.48
C LEU A 471 6.71 -6.82 4.93
N THR A 472 5.98 -7.73 4.30
CA THR A 472 4.65 -8.14 4.74
C THR A 472 4.71 -9.55 5.30
N ILE A 473 4.22 -9.73 6.52
CA ILE A 473 4.09 -11.05 7.17
C ILE A 473 2.63 -11.31 7.47
N THR A 474 2.09 -12.43 6.98
CA THR A 474 0.73 -12.89 7.29
C THR A 474 0.78 -14.25 7.98
N TYR A 475 0.47 -14.26 9.27
CA TYR A 475 0.34 -15.49 10.03
C TYR A 475 -1.06 -16.08 9.86
N HIS A 476 -1.13 -17.34 9.45
CA HIS A 476 -2.35 -18.15 9.50
C HIS A 476 -2.30 -19.02 10.75
N LEU A 477 -3.24 -18.81 11.68
CA LEU A 477 -3.25 -19.51 12.95
C LEU A 477 -4.15 -20.74 12.88
N LYS A 478 -3.81 -21.80 13.63
CA LYS A 478 -4.58 -23.05 13.72
C LYS A 478 -6.06 -22.89 14.11
N GLY A 479 -6.41 -21.74 14.71
CA GLY A 479 -7.79 -21.36 15.05
C GLY A 479 -8.59 -20.73 13.89
N GLY A 480 -8.03 -20.66 12.67
CA GLY A 480 -8.66 -20.06 11.48
C GLY A 480 -8.54 -18.53 11.38
N SER A 481 -7.98 -17.86 12.38
CA SER A 481 -7.73 -16.41 12.35
C SER A 481 -6.41 -16.07 11.66
N THR A 482 -6.37 -14.93 10.96
CA THR A 482 -5.15 -14.41 10.33
C THR A 482 -4.64 -13.15 11.03
N GLN A 483 -3.32 -12.96 11.04
CA GLN A 483 -2.68 -11.73 11.51
C GLN A 483 -1.69 -11.23 10.47
N LYS A 484 -2.01 -10.08 9.87
CA LYS A 484 -1.14 -9.41 8.91
C LYS A 484 -0.33 -8.29 9.58
N ARG A 485 0.93 -8.16 9.18
CA ARG A 485 1.84 -7.08 9.57
C ARG A 485 2.61 -6.56 8.37
N GLU A 486 2.84 -5.25 8.31
CA GLU A 486 3.60 -4.57 7.26
C GLU A 486 4.67 -3.69 7.89
N TYR A 487 5.92 -3.89 7.49
CA TYR A 487 7.09 -3.18 8.01
C TYR A 487 7.94 -2.65 6.87
N VAL A 488 8.64 -1.55 7.17
CA VAL A 488 9.80 -1.08 6.39
C VAL A 488 11.00 -1.22 7.30
N VAL A 489 11.95 -2.11 6.95
CA VAL A 489 13.06 -2.47 7.84
C VAL A 489 14.41 -2.44 7.13
N PRO A 490 15.52 -2.14 7.83
CA PRO A 490 16.84 -2.26 7.25
C PRO A 490 17.13 -3.69 6.80
N ILE A 491 17.73 -3.85 5.62
CA ILE A 491 18.16 -5.15 5.09
C ILE A 491 19.11 -5.90 6.06
N GLN A 492 19.86 -5.18 6.89
CA GLN A 492 20.72 -5.73 7.94
C GLN A 492 19.99 -6.66 8.91
N TRP A 493 18.68 -6.48 9.12
CA TRP A 493 17.88 -7.32 10.02
C TRP A 493 17.47 -8.65 9.37
N THR A 494 17.65 -8.80 8.06
CA THR A 494 17.15 -9.94 7.28
C THR A 494 18.08 -11.15 7.25
N GLY A 495 19.25 -11.10 7.90
CA GLY A 495 20.24 -12.19 7.84
C GLY A 495 19.69 -13.58 8.21
N VAL A 496 18.70 -13.66 9.08
CA VAL A 496 18.02 -14.93 9.43
C VAL A 496 17.28 -15.56 8.25
N LEU A 497 16.83 -14.77 7.26
CA LEU A 497 16.14 -15.26 6.08
C LEU A 497 17.07 -16.01 5.11
N LEU A 498 18.40 -15.89 5.24
CA LEU A 498 19.34 -16.66 4.43
C LEU A 498 19.19 -18.18 4.64
N THR A 499 18.63 -18.60 5.78
CA THR A 499 18.28 -20.00 6.06
C THR A 499 17.13 -20.53 5.19
N LEU A 500 16.37 -19.64 4.52
CA LEU A 500 15.25 -20.02 3.65
C LEU A 500 15.69 -20.47 2.25
N ASN A 501 16.97 -20.37 1.89
CA ASN A 501 17.46 -20.70 0.54
C ASN A 501 17.20 -22.16 0.13
N ASN A 502 17.05 -23.06 1.11
CA ASN A 502 16.67 -24.45 0.92
C ASN A 502 15.17 -24.73 0.98
N SER A 503 14.35 -23.72 1.25
CA SER A 503 12.91 -23.91 1.40
C SER A 503 12.28 -24.27 0.04
N PRO A 504 11.27 -25.15 0.01
CA PRO A 504 10.58 -25.52 -1.22
C PRO A 504 10.02 -24.32 -2.00
N GLU A 505 9.59 -23.26 -1.30
CA GLU A 505 9.07 -22.05 -1.94
C GLU A 505 10.16 -21.22 -2.63
N ILE A 506 11.37 -21.15 -2.07
CA ILE A 506 12.49 -20.48 -2.74
C ILE A 506 13.01 -21.32 -3.91
N ILE A 507 13.04 -22.65 -3.76
CA ILE A 507 13.43 -23.56 -4.85
C ILE A 507 12.48 -23.44 -6.07
N LYS A 508 11.19 -23.18 -5.84
CA LYS A 508 10.23 -22.86 -6.92
C LYS A 508 10.63 -21.63 -7.73
N LEU A 509 11.24 -20.63 -7.09
CA LEU A 509 11.69 -19.42 -7.75
C LEU A 509 13.04 -19.60 -8.44
N THR A 510 13.98 -20.32 -7.82
CA THR A 510 15.33 -20.52 -8.37
C THR A 510 15.39 -21.57 -9.47
N ALA A 511 14.51 -22.57 -9.44
CA ALA A 511 14.44 -23.64 -10.44
C ALA A 511 12.97 -23.95 -10.83
N PRO A 512 12.26 -23.01 -11.46
CA PRO A 512 10.82 -23.16 -11.73
C PRO A 512 10.55 -24.32 -12.71
N ASN A 513 11.41 -24.55 -13.70
CA ASN A 513 11.31 -25.69 -14.63
C ASN A 513 11.42 -27.07 -13.93
N LEU A 514 12.07 -27.16 -12.78
CA LEU A 514 12.17 -28.40 -11.99
C LEU A 514 11.05 -28.52 -10.95
N SER A 515 10.54 -27.38 -10.47
CA SER A 515 9.47 -27.38 -9.48
C SER A 515 8.12 -27.69 -10.12
N ASP A 516 7.84 -27.11 -11.29
CA ASP A 516 6.54 -27.20 -11.98
C ASP A 516 6.49 -28.29 -13.06
N ILE A 517 7.26 -29.38 -12.92
CA ILE A 517 7.27 -30.50 -13.89
C ILE A 517 5.88 -31.07 -14.16
N GLU A 518 4.99 -31.10 -13.15
CA GLU A 518 3.63 -31.60 -13.33
C GLU A 518 2.78 -30.72 -14.27
N ILE A 519 3.12 -29.43 -14.35
CA ILE A 519 2.45 -28.44 -15.21
C ILE A 519 3.15 -28.38 -16.57
N TYR A 520 4.48 -28.42 -16.59
CA TYR A 520 5.33 -28.33 -17.79
C TYR A 520 6.24 -29.56 -17.93
N PRO A 521 5.69 -30.75 -18.24
CA PRO A 521 6.46 -32.00 -18.22
C PRO A 521 7.39 -32.15 -19.42
N VAL A 522 7.19 -31.38 -20.50
CA VAL A 522 7.93 -31.57 -21.76
C VAL A 522 9.14 -30.64 -21.80
N LEU A 523 10.34 -31.22 -21.69
CA LEU A 523 11.60 -30.52 -21.95
C LEU A 523 11.83 -30.36 -23.46
N LYS A 524 11.76 -29.13 -23.96
CA LYS A 524 11.87 -28.80 -25.39
C LYS A 524 13.27 -28.37 -25.78
N VAL A 525 13.92 -27.59 -24.91
CA VAL A 525 15.29 -27.12 -25.11
C VAL A 525 16.04 -27.27 -23.80
N ALA A 526 17.24 -27.84 -23.89
CA ALA A 526 18.23 -27.81 -22.82
C ALA A 526 19.57 -27.39 -23.42
N LYS A 527 20.17 -26.34 -22.88
CA LYS A 527 21.42 -25.76 -23.38
C LYS A 527 22.35 -25.52 -22.22
N TRP A 528 23.58 -26.01 -22.34
CA TRP A 528 24.65 -25.75 -21.42
C TRP A 528 25.50 -24.59 -21.91
N SER A 529 25.86 -23.69 -21.00
CA SER A 529 26.70 -22.53 -21.30
C SER A 529 27.73 -22.33 -20.20
N SER A 530 28.90 -21.79 -20.57
CA SER A 530 29.92 -21.37 -19.60
C SER A 530 29.47 -20.17 -18.76
N ILE A 531 30.18 -19.93 -17.65
CA ILE A 531 30.01 -18.80 -16.73
C ILE A 531 29.87 -17.45 -17.45
N LEU A 532 30.64 -17.23 -18.50
CA LEU A 532 30.50 -16.06 -19.37
C LEU A 532 29.61 -16.43 -20.56
N TYR A 533 28.54 -15.65 -20.80
CA TYR A 533 27.65 -15.80 -21.94
C TYR A 533 28.44 -15.85 -23.26
N GLY A 534 28.43 -17.02 -23.91
CA GLY A 534 29.14 -17.32 -25.14
C GLY A 534 28.40 -18.37 -25.98
N SER A 535 29.12 -19.34 -26.54
CA SER A 535 28.51 -20.47 -27.24
C SER A 535 27.79 -21.41 -26.25
N SER A 536 26.60 -21.87 -26.63
CA SER A 536 25.83 -22.85 -25.86
C SER A 536 25.81 -24.19 -26.59
N VAL A 537 25.92 -25.27 -25.83
CA VAL A 537 25.88 -26.64 -26.33
C VAL A 537 24.52 -27.25 -26.01
N ASN A 538 23.84 -27.79 -27.02
CA ASN A 538 22.58 -28.50 -26.78
C ASN A 538 22.85 -29.76 -25.96
N VAL A 539 22.08 -29.95 -24.89
CA VAL A 539 22.14 -31.14 -24.04
C VAL A 539 21.06 -32.12 -24.51
N SER A 540 21.46 -33.14 -25.27
CA SER A 540 20.56 -34.20 -25.73
C SER A 540 20.35 -35.27 -24.64
N ALA A 541 19.18 -35.92 -24.64
CA ALA A 541 18.85 -37.05 -23.75
C ALA A 541 18.82 -36.75 -22.24
N LEU A 542 18.64 -35.49 -21.85
CA LEU A 542 18.46 -35.11 -20.45
C LEU A 542 17.03 -35.45 -19.95
N SER A 543 16.94 -36.22 -18.87
CA SER A 543 15.66 -36.50 -18.19
C SER A 543 15.36 -35.41 -17.16
N LEU A 544 14.26 -34.69 -17.35
CA LEU A 544 13.82 -33.65 -16.42
C LEU A 544 13.54 -34.19 -15.01
N GLN A 545 12.95 -35.39 -14.91
CA GLN A 545 12.69 -36.05 -13.62
C GLN A 545 13.99 -36.47 -12.91
N ALA A 546 14.98 -36.93 -13.67
CA ALA A 546 16.28 -37.32 -13.10
C ALA A 546 17.05 -36.08 -12.64
N LEU A 547 16.99 -34.99 -13.40
CA LEU A 547 17.59 -33.71 -13.04
C LEU A 547 16.96 -33.13 -11.76
N LYS A 548 15.62 -33.15 -11.63
CA LYS A 548 14.94 -32.73 -10.40
C LYS A 548 15.41 -33.53 -9.18
N THR A 549 15.49 -34.85 -9.32
CA THR A 549 15.90 -35.73 -8.22
C THR A 549 17.34 -35.44 -7.81
N ALA A 550 18.26 -35.37 -8.78
CA ALA A 550 19.66 -35.05 -8.54
C ALA A 550 19.83 -33.67 -7.87
N TYR A 551 19.12 -32.66 -8.36
CA TYR A 551 19.18 -31.30 -7.85
C TYR A 551 18.70 -31.19 -6.40
N LEU A 552 17.54 -31.79 -6.08
CA LEU A 552 17.01 -31.78 -4.71
C LEU A 552 17.88 -32.57 -3.74
N GLU A 553 18.48 -33.68 -4.16
CA GLU A 553 19.43 -34.45 -3.34
C GLU A 553 20.73 -33.69 -3.08
N ASP A 554 21.26 -33.00 -4.09
CA ASP A 554 22.44 -32.14 -3.94
C ASP A 554 22.12 -30.99 -2.96
N LEU A 555 20.99 -30.29 -3.12
CA LEU A 555 20.56 -29.23 -2.17
C LEU A 555 20.40 -29.75 -0.75
N ALA A 556 19.74 -30.89 -0.56
CA ALA A 556 19.54 -31.49 0.77
C ALA A 556 20.87 -31.92 1.44
N SER A 557 21.94 -32.10 0.66
CA SER A 557 23.27 -32.43 1.18
C SER A 557 24.08 -31.22 1.65
N LEU A 558 23.67 -30.00 1.26
CA LEU A 558 24.33 -28.76 1.62
C LEU A 558 23.71 -28.16 2.88
N SER A 559 24.57 -27.69 3.78
CA SER A 559 24.15 -26.80 4.86
C SER A 559 23.80 -25.40 4.34
N ASP A 560 22.98 -24.66 5.10
CA ASP A 560 22.59 -23.28 4.76
C ASP A 560 23.82 -22.38 4.51
N ALA A 561 24.88 -22.54 5.32
CA ALA A 561 26.14 -21.82 5.17
C ALA A 561 26.88 -22.17 3.86
N GLN A 562 26.85 -23.45 3.46
CA GLN A 562 27.50 -23.88 2.21
C GLN A 562 26.81 -23.36 0.97
N ILE A 563 25.48 -23.14 1.01
CA ILE A 563 24.71 -22.65 -0.14
C ILE A 563 25.03 -21.21 -0.46
N ILE A 564 25.19 -20.39 0.59
CA ILE A 564 25.53 -18.97 0.45
C ILE A 564 27.03 -18.71 0.45
N SER A 565 27.89 -19.71 0.57
CA SER A 565 29.34 -19.55 0.56
C SER A 565 29.87 -19.29 -0.86
N THR A 566 30.98 -18.57 -0.98
CA THR A 566 31.74 -18.44 -2.24
C THR A 566 32.76 -19.58 -2.46
N GLU A 567 32.90 -20.52 -1.52
CA GLU A 567 33.89 -21.61 -1.58
C GLU A 567 33.45 -22.78 -2.48
N TYR A 568 33.32 -22.50 -3.77
CA TYR A 568 33.03 -23.51 -4.79
C TYR A 568 33.56 -23.06 -6.15
N LYS A 569 33.78 -24.00 -7.06
CA LYS A 569 34.12 -23.70 -8.44
C LYS A 569 32.85 -23.66 -9.29
N ALA A 570 32.54 -22.49 -9.84
CA ALA A 570 31.49 -22.34 -10.82
C ALA A 570 31.81 -23.18 -12.07
N LEU A 571 30.81 -23.83 -12.66
CA LEU A 571 30.97 -24.63 -13.88
C LEU A 571 30.24 -23.97 -15.06
N GLY A 572 29.01 -23.51 -14.83
CA GLY A 572 28.20 -22.87 -15.87
C GLY A 572 26.72 -22.87 -15.50
N TYR A 573 25.87 -22.64 -16.49
CA TYR A 573 24.43 -22.69 -16.30
C TYR A 573 23.75 -23.55 -17.36
N LEU A 574 22.67 -24.20 -16.93
CA LEU A 574 21.79 -25.00 -17.76
C LEU A 574 20.51 -24.21 -18.05
N SER A 575 20.39 -23.68 -19.27
CA SER A 575 19.16 -23.02 -19.73
C SER A 575 18.15 -24.05 -20.25
N MET A 576 16.92 -23.95 -19.76
CA MET A 576 15.83 -24.90 -20.05
C MET A 576 14.58 -24.19 -20.56
N GLU A 577 13.92 -24.81 -21.55
CA GLU A 577 12.56 -24.47 -21.99
C GLU A 577 11.66 -25.69 -21.78
N THR A 578 10.68 -25.59 -20.87
CA THR A 578 9.68 -26.64 -20.61
C THR A 578 8.28 -26.16 -20.99
N CYS A 579 7.50 -27.00 -21.66
CA CYS A 579 6.15 -26.68 -22.14
C CYS A 579 5.12 -27.67 -21.58
N LYS A 580 3.83 -27.33 -21.68
CA LYS A 580 2.76 -28.26 -21.27
C LYS A 580 2.68 -29.43 -22.24
N ASP A 581 2.78 -29.12 -23.53
CA ASP A 581 2.75 -30.08 -24.63
C ASP A 581 3.82 -29.82 -25.68
N ALA A 582 4.19 -30.86 -26.43
CA ALA A 582 5.23 -30.79 -27.47
C ALA A 582 4.86 -29.88 -28.66
N SER A 583 3.58 -29.59 -28.89
CA SER A 583 3.08 -28.78 -30.00
C SER A 583 2.92 -27.28 -29.67
N GLU A 584 3.23 -26.86 -28.44
CA GLU A 584 2.99 -25.48 -28.00
C GLU A 584 4.01 -24.46 -28.55
N THR A 585 3.50 -23.25 -28.81
CA THR A 585 4.33 -22.09 -29.19
C THR A 585 5.08 -21.55 -27.97
N ARG A 586 6.16 -20.78 -28.20
CA ARG A 586 7.05 -20.24 -27.15
C ARG A 586 6.32 -19.43 -26.06
N ALA A 587 5.12 -18.93 -26.33
CA ALA A 587 4.30 -18.19 -25.36
C ALA A 587 3.64 -19.06 -24.27
N SER A 588 3.63 -20.39 -24.42
CA SER A 588 3.05 -21.35 -23.46
C SER A 588 4.12 -22.18 -22.72
N CYS A 589 5.39 -21.82 -22.90
CA CYS A 589 6.53 -22.51 -22.31
C CYS A 589 7.20 -21.64 -21.22
N LEU A 590 7.74 -22.31 -20.21
CA LEU A 590 8.52 -21.73 -19.14
C LEU A 590 10.01 -21.80 -19.48
N ASN A 591 10.70 -20.67 -19.35
CA ASN A 591 12.15 -20.59 -19.52
C ASN A 591 12.81 -20.25 -18.19
N SER A 592 13.87 -20.98 -17.84
CA SER A 592 14.75 -20.62 -16.71
C SER A 592 16.18 -21.07 -16.98
N SER A 593 17.11 -20.52 -16.19
CA SER A 593 18.49 -21.00 -16.13
C SER A 593 18.77 -21.56 -14.74
N LEU A 594 19.50 -22.66 -14.68
CA LEU A 594 19.95 -23.28 -13.45
C LEU A 594 21.47 -23.14 -13.34
N ASP A 595 21.95 -22.42 -12.33
CA ASP A 595 23.37 -22.34 -12.02
C ASP A 595 23.87 -23.70 -11.50
N VAL A 596 24.99 -24.17 -12.05
CA VAL A 596 25.61 -25.44 -11.67
C VAL A 596 27.08 -25.21 -11.34
N ASP A 597 27.46 -25.75 -10.20
CA ASP A 597 28.81 -25.66 -9.66
C ASP A 597 29.26 -26.98 -9.02
N THR A 598 30.49 -27.03 -8.53
CA THR A 598 31.09 -28.25 -7.96
C THR A 598 30.36 -28.83 -6.75
N ARG A 599 29.47 -28.09 -6.08
CA ARG A 599 28.65 -28.59 -4.97
C ARG A 599 27.54 -29.51 -5.48
N PHE A 600 27.07 -29.32 -6.71
CA PHE A 600 26.00 -30.11 -7.32
C PHE A 600 26.54 -31.40 -7.97
N THR A 601 27.16 -32.26 -7.16
CA THR A 601 27.89 -33.44 -7.64
C THR A 601 27.02 -34.41 -8.45
N ARG A 602 25.75 -34.57 -8.10
CA ARG A 602 24.81 -35.47 -8.80
C ARG A 602 24.33 -34.86 -10.09
N VAL A 603 24.03 -33.56 -10.10
CA VAL A 603 23.68 -32.83 -11.33
C VAL A 603 24.84 -32.85 -12.32
N VAL A 604 26.07 -32.59 -11.83
CA VAL A 604 27.30 -32.68 -12.62
C VAL A 604 27.45 -34.06 -13.23
N GLY A 605 27.34 -35.13 -12.44
CA GLY A 605 27.43 -36.51 -12.94
C GLY A 605 26.34 -36.85 -13.97
N LEU A 606 25.11 -36.34 -13.77
CA LEU A 606 24.02 -36.51 -14.73
C LEU A 606 24.32 -35.79 -16.05
N LEU A 607 24.81 -34.56 -16.00
CA LEU A 607 25.15 -33.79 -17.19
C LEU A 607 26.32 -34.44 -17.95
N GLU A 608 27.38 -34.88 -17.27
CA GLU A 608 28.49 -35.60 -17.90
C GLU A 608 28.04 -36.92 -18.55
N SER A 609 27.05 -37.61 -17.98
CA SER A 609 26.48 -38.83 -18.57
C SER A 609 25.82 -38.62 -19.93
N THR A 610 25.45 -37.38 -20.27
CA THR A 610 24.92 -37.02 -21.60
C THR A 610 26.01 -36.86 -22.67
N GLY A 611 27.29 -36.99 -22.29
CA GLY A 611 28.45 -36.73 -23.16
C GLY A 611 28.90 -35.28 -23.17
N LEU A 612 28.37 -34.44 -22.27
CA LEU A 612 28.70 -33.02 -22.15
C LEU A 612 30.02 -32.83 -21.40
N VAL A 613 30.87 -31.93 -21.91
CA VAL A 613 32.09 -31.49 -21.21
C VAL A 613 31.81 -30.17 -20.49
N LEU A 614 31.75 -30.23 -19.16
CA LEU A 614 31.31 -29.11 -18.32
C LEU A 614 32.34 -28.00 -18.12
N ASN A 615 33.63 -28.27 -18.40
CA ASN A 615 34.67 -27.25 -18.53
C ASN A 615 34.93 -27.02 -20.03
N PRO A 616 34.16 -26.18 -20.73
CA PRO A 616 34.51 -25.84 -22.09
C PRO A 616 35.85 -25.11 -22.06
N THR A 617 36.85 -25.65 -22.76
CA THR A 617 37.97 -24.84 -23.21
C THR A 617 37.38 -23.59 -23.88
N PRO A 618 37.81 -22.39 -23.48
CA PRO A 618 37.25 -21.18 -24.05
C PRO A 618 37.42 -21.21 -25.55
N ASP A 619 36.33 -20.89 -26.24
CA ASP A 619 36.35 -20.81 -27.69
C ASP A 619 37.32 -19.71 -28.09
N SER A 620 38.47 -20.10 -28.65
CA SER A 620 39.52 -19.18 -29.10
C SER A 620 39.04 -18.22 -30.19
N THR A 621 37.86 -18.48 -30.78
CA THR A 621 37.23 -17.63 -31.80
C THR A 621 36.25 -16.59 -31.23
N TYR A 622 35.90 -16.69 -29.94
CA TYR A 622 34.97 -15.77 -29.29
C TYR A 622 35.67 -14.51 -28.79
N VAL A 623 35.16 -13.34 -29.17
CA VAL A 623 35.64 -12.05 -28.68
C VAL A 623 34.98 -11.78 -27.32
N TRP A 624 35.73 -12.03 -26.25
CA TRP A 624 35.25 -11.79 -24.89
C TRP A 624 35.06 -10.29 -24.61
N PRO A 625 34.09 -9.92 -23.75
CA PRO A 625 33.96 -8.54 -23.27
C PRO A 625 35.25 -8.14 -22.55
N LYS A 626 35.61 -6.85 -22.63
CA LYS A 626 36.72 -6.31 -21.83
C LYS A 626 36.44 -6.62 -20.36
N ALA A 627 37.47 -7.06 -19.64
CA ALA A 627 37.37 -7.43 -18.24
C ALA A 627 38.43 -6.70 -17.42
N ALA A 628 38.07 -6.35 -16.19
CA ALA A 628 38.98 -5.78 -15.22
C ALA A 628 38.88 -6.56 -13.90
N LEU A 629 40.02 -6.75 -13.25
CA LEU A 629 40.10 -7.31 -11.91
C LEU A 629 40.34 -6.18 -10.91
N LEU A 630 39.42 -6.04 -9.95
CA LEU A 630 39.47 -5.05 -8.88
C LEU A 630 40.11 -5.67 -7.64
N LEU A 631 40.97 -4.90 -6.98
CA LEU A 631 41.94 -5.41 -6.01
C LEU A 631 41.71 -4.78 -4.63
N PRO A 632 41.06 -5.50 -3.69
CA PRO A 632 40.69 -4.93 -2.38
C PRO A 632 41.90 -4.62 -1.50
N ASN A 633 42.94 -5.45 -1.56
CA ASN A 633 44.13 -5.35 -0.70
C ASN A 633 45.05 -4.19 -1.04
N GLU A 634 44.85 -3.54 -2.19
CA GLU A 634 45.61 -2.36 -2.60
C GLU A 634 44.89 -1.05 -2.28
N SER A 635 43.67 -1.13 -1.74
CA SER A 635 43.00 0.02 -1.16
C SER A 635 43.47 0.22 0.27
N THR A 636 43.89 1.44 0.59
CA THR A 636 44.22 1.85 1.97
C THR A 636 42.98 2.24 2.78
N ASN A 637 41.80 2.29 2.15
CA ASN A 637 40.55 2.65 2.81
C ASN A 637 39.78 1.39 3.25
N PRO A 638 39.61 1.14 4.56
CA PRO A 638 38.85 0.00 5.07
C PRO A 638 37.41 -0.05 4.53
N LEU A 639 36.79 1.12 4.29
CA LEU A 639 35.44 1.21 3.76
C LEU A 639 35.31 0.59 2.37
N VAL A 640 36.31 0.76 1.50
CA VAL A 640 36.32 0.15 0.17
C VAL A 640 36.60 -1.34 0.28
N LYS A 641 37.60 -1.69 1.09
CA LYS A 641 38.02 -3.08 1.29
C LYS A 641 36.87 -3.95 1.78
N ASP A 642 36.06 -3.47 2.72
CA ASP A 642 34.95 -4.23 3.33
C ASP A 642 33.60 -4.07 2.62
N SER A 643 33.56 -3.43 1.46
CA SER A 643 32.32 -3.18 0.71
C SER A 643 31.72 -4.45 0.08
N ALA A 644 30.42 -4.38 -0.24
CA ALA A 644 29.68 -5.43 -0.95
C ALA A 644 30.36 -5.87 -2.27
N LEU A 645 31.07 -4.96 -2.93
CA LEU A 645 31.82 -5.24 -4.17
C LEU A 645 32.83 -6.38 -4.03
N PHE A 646 33.45 -6.55 -2.86
CA PHE A 646 34.47 -7.57 -2.64
C PHE A 646 33.97 -8.75 -1.80
N LYS A 647 32.71 -8.72 -1.35
CA LYS A 647 32.16 -9.73 -0.44
C LYS A 647 30.91 -10.44 -0.96
N ILE A 648 30.23 -9.91 -1.97
CA ILE A 648 29.07 -10.57 -2.60
C ILE A 648 29.39 -10.94 -4.05
N ALA A 649 29.24 -12.22 -4.40
CA ALA A 649 29.19 -12.70 -5.77
C ALA A 649 27.72 -12.77 -6.24
N MET A 650 27.42 -12.28 -7.45
CA MET A 650 26.08 -12.29 -8.06
C MET A 650 26.16 -12.45 -9.59
N SER A 651 25.52 -13.48 -10.15
CA SER A 651 25.44 -13.76 -11.60
C SER A 651 24.02 -13.58 -12.12
N GLY A 652 23.84 -12.89 -13.25
CA GLY A 652 22.56 -12.85 -13.99
C GLY A 652 21.87 -11.48 -14.02
N SER A 653 21.89 -10.72 -12.93
CA SER A 653 21.18 -9.45 -12.81
C SER A 653 22.01 -8.43 -12.03
N SER A 654 22.39 -7.35 -12.72
CA SER A 654 22.83 -6.08 -12.13
C SER A 654 24.15 -6.07 -11.32
N MET A 655 25.30 -6.08 -12.01
CA MET A 655 26.51 -5.43 -11.43
C MET A 655 26.21 -3.97 -11.04
N LYS A 656 25.21 -3.34 -11.67
CA LYS A 656 24.59 -2.08 -11.27
C LYS A 656 24.09 -2.06 -9.81
N SER A 657 23.52 -3.14 -9.27
CA SER A 657 23.02 -3.17 -7.88
C SER A 657 24.16 -3.25 -6.87
N VAL A 658 25.20 -4.03 -7.15
CA VAL A 658 26.43 -4.04 -6.34
C VAL A 658 27.15 -2.68 -6.42
N GLN A 659 27.11 -2.02 -7.58
CA GLN A 659 27.64 -0.66 -7.77
C GLN A 659 26.82 0.39 -7.02
N GLU A 660 25.50 0.33 -7.05
CA GLU A 660 24.61 1.21 -6.27
C GLU A 660 24.78 0.93 -4.77
N MET A 661 24.90 -0.34 -4.37
CA MET A 661 25.27 -0.73 -3.01
C MET A 661 26.56 -0.06 -2.58
N PHE A 662 27.60 -0.13 -3.41
CA PHE A 662 28.86 0.54 -3.15
C PHE A 662 28.70 2.07 -3.10
N TYR A 663 27.96 2.67 -4.03
CA TYR A 663 27.88 4.12 -4.17
C TYR A 663 27.05 4.80 -3.08
N TYR A 664 25.88 4.24 -2.73
CA TYR A 664 25.03 4.78 -1.65
C TYR A 664 25.62 4.50 -0.25
N ASN A 665 26.53 3.53 -0.10
CA ASN A 665 27.22 3.24 1.14
C ASN A 665 28.22 4.31 1.58
N TYR A 666 28.75 5.08 0.62
CA TYR A 666 29.85 6.00 0.85
C TYR A 666 29.49 7.35 0.23
N GLU A 667 29.04 8.31 1.05
CA GLU A 667 28.73 9.67 0.62
C GLU A 667 29.83 10.22 -0.31
N VAL A 668 29.39 10.74 -1.46
CA VAL A 668 30.20 11.24 -2.60
C VAL A 668 30.99 12.52 -2.26
N SER A 669 31.34 12.75 -1.00
CA SER A 669 32.13 13.91 -0.58
C SER A 669 33.63 13.69 -0.76
N THR A 670 34.10 12.45 -0.87
CA THR A 670 35.51 12.13 -1.18
C THR A 670 35.61 11.03 -2.24
N PRO A 671 36.30 11.27 -3.37
CA PRO A 671 36.53 10.23 -4.37
C PRO A 671 37.44 9.15 -3.77
N ILE A 672 36.95 7.91 -3.65
CA ILE A 672 37.73 6.83 -3.04
C ILE A 672 38.39 5.99 -4.15
N PRO A 673 39.74 5.98 -4.25
CA PRO A 673 40.43 5.26 -5.31
C PRO A 673 40.28 3.74 -5.16
N VAL A 674 39.92 3.08 -6.26
CA VAL A 674 39.96 1.62 -6.41
C VAL A 674 41.02 1.24 -7.43
N THR A 675 41.89 0.31 -7.04
CA THR A 675 42.92 -0.24 -7.92
C THR A 675 42.37 -1.40 -8.72
N TYR A 676 42.62 -1.38 -10.03
CA TYR A 676 42.20 -2.41 -10.95
C TYR A 676 43.27 -2.74 -12.00
N VAL A 677 43.13 -3.91 -12.60
CA VAL A 677 43.97 -4.40 -13.69
C VAL A 677 43.07 -4.80 -14.86
N GLU A 678 43.35 -4.28 -16.05
CA GLU A 678 42.72 -4.76 -17.29
C GLU A 678 43.28 -6.13 -17.66
N LEU A 679 42.39 -7.04 -18.03
CA LEU A 679 42.73 -8.42 -18.38
C LEU A 679 42.73 -8.59 -19.90
N THR A 680 43.70 -9.36 -20.42
CA THR A 680 43.61 -9.91 -21.78
C THR A 680 42.61 -11.07 -21.81
N ASN A 681 42.16 -11.46 -23.00
CA ASN A 681 41.26 -12.61 -23.16
C ASN A 681 41.86 -13.89 -22.56
N ASP A 682 43.16 -14.14 -22.77
CA ASP A 682 43.85 -15.31 -22.24
C ASP A 682 43.92 -15.30 -20.70
N GLN A 683 44.11 -14.11 -20.11
CA GLN A 683 44.12 -13.96 -18.65
C GLN A 683 42.74 -14.12 -18.05
N LEU A 684 41.71 -13.54 -18.67
CA LEU A 684 40.32 -13.72 -18.27
C LEU A 684 39.97 -15.21 -18.23
N VAL A 685 40.27 -15.91 -19.33
CA VAL A 685 40.12 -17.36 -19.46
C VAL A 685 40.82 -18.14 -18.34
N ALA A 686 42.05 -17.77 -18.01
CA ALA A 686 42.83 -18.44 -16.98
C ALA A 686 42.29 -18.19 -15.56
N ILE A 687 41.58 -17.09 -15.34
CA ILE A 687 41.01 -16.69 -14.05
C ILE A 687 39.62 -17.32 -13.82
N LEU A 688 38.83 -17.56 -14.87
CA LEU A 688 37.47 -18.09 -14.76
C LEU A 688 37.31 -19.37 -13.90
N PRO A 689 38.24 -20.33 -13.90
CA PRO A 689 38.12 -21.51 -13.03
C PRO A 689 38.18 -21.21 -11.53
N TYR A 690 38.62 -20.00 -11.15
CA TYR A 690 38.86 -19.59 -9.77
C TYR A 690 37.80 -18.62 -9.23
N VAL A 691 36.76 -18.33 -10.02
CA VAL A 691 35.70 -17.41 -9.59
C VAL A 691 34.45 -18.13 -9.10
N SER A 692 33.67 -17.41 -8.31
CA SER A 692 32.36 -17.80 -7.80
C SER A 692 31.31 -16.84 -8.35
N GLN A 693 30.15 -17.38 -8.70
CA GLN A 693 29.08 -16.66 -9.40
C GLN A 693 28.03 -16.07 -8.46
N LYS A 694 27.79 -16.74 -7.33
CA LYS A 694 26.80 -16.40 -6.31
C LYS A 694 27.34 -16.71 -4.91
N GLY A 695 27.12 -15.83 -3.93
CA GLY A 695 27.43 -16.12 -2.53
C GLY A 695 28.05 -14.96 -1.79
N ILE A 696 28.37 -15.19 -0.52
CA ILE A 696 28.85 -14.22 0.46
C ILE A 696 30.20 -14.73 0.98
N SER A 697 31.17 -13.81 1.06
CA SER A 697 32.48 -14.05 1.64
C SER A 697 32.67 -13.20 2.90
N ASP A 698 33.19 -13.82 3.96
CA ASP A 698 33.55 -13.10 5.19
C ASP A 698 34.77 -12.20 5.03
N VAL A 699 35.63 -12.55 4.06
CA VAL A 699 36.85 -11.80 3.73
C VAL A 699 36.69 -11.09 2.37
N PRO A 700 37.36 -9.95 2.17
CA PRO A 700 37.32 -9.24 0.91
C PRO A 700 38.12 -9.98 -0.18
N LEU A 701 37.45 -10.32 -1.26
CA LEU A 701 37.96 -11.07 -2.41
C LEU A 701 38.18 -10.16 -3.62
N MET A 702 39.03 -10.57 -4.57
CA MET A 702 39.18 -9.84 -5.83
C MET A 702 37.89 -9.93 -6.64
N SER A 703 37.42 -8.79 -7.15
CA SER A 703 36.19 -8.69 -7.94
C SER A 703 36.55 -8.67 -9.42
N LEU A 704 36.04 -9.65 -10.16
CA LEU A 704 36.13 -9.71 -11.62
C LEU A 704 34.91 -9.01 -12.19
N ALA A 705 35.17 -7.96 -12.96
CA ALA A 705 34.13 -7.14 -13.54
C ALA A 705 34.25 -7.07 -15.07
N LEU A 706 33.10 -7.10 -15.73
CA LEU A 706 32.95 -7.28 -17.17
C LEU A 706 32.27 -6.06 -17.81
N GLN A 707 32.71 -5.69 -19.02
CA GLN A 707 32.26 -4.52 -19.81
C GLN A 707 30.74 -4.45 -20.01
N ASN A 708 30.05 -5.58 -20.11
CA ASN A 708 28.62 -5.63 -20.38
C ASN A 708 27.75 -5.52 -19.10
N GLY A 709 28.35 -5.29 -17.92
CA GLY A 709 27.60 -5.15 -16.66
C GLY A 709 27.02 -6.46 -16.11
N TYR A 710 27.39 -7.61 -16.67
CA TYR A 710 26.94 -8.92 -16.23
C TYR A 710 27.63 -9.37 -14.93
N GLY A 711 26.95 -9.13 -13.81
CA GLY A 711 27.27 -9.73 -12.51
C GLY A 711 28.60 -9.30 -11.86
N ASN A 712 28.69 -9.46 -10.55
CA ASN A 712 29.94 -9.32 -9.81
C ASN A 712 30.46 -10.72 -9.49
N LEU A 713 31.59 -11.13 -10.08
CA LEU A 713 32.18 -12.44 -9.83
C LEU A 713 33.35 -12.28 -8.86
N LEU A 714 33.45 -13.14 -7.85
CA LEU A 714 34.52 -13.06 -6.85
C LEU A 714 35.54 -14.17 -7.05
N VAL A 715 36.83 -13.83 -6.99
CA VAL A 715 37.90 -14.82 -6.96
C VAL A 715 37.92 -15.49 -5.59
N GLN A 716 37.84 -16.81 -5.55
CA GLN A 716 37.85 -17.58 -4.31
C GLN A 716 39.12 -17.31 -3.51
N ALA A 717 38.99 -17.19 -2.18
CA ALA A 717 40.09 -16.85 -1.28
C ALA A 717 41.35 -17.72 -1.50
N GLN A 718 41.14 -19.03 -1.68
CA GLN A 718 42.19 -20.04 -1.84
C GLN A 718 43.01 -19.90 -3.13
N TYR A 719 42.52 -19.17 -4.14
CA TYR A 719 43.20 -19.01 -5.44
C TYR A 719 43.76 -17.59 -5.65
N THR A 720 43.90 -16.82 -4.57
CA THR A 720 44.35 -15.43 -4.64
C THR A 720 45.76 -15.32 -5.21
N ASP A 721 46.68 -16.18 -4.77
CA ASP A 721 48.09 -16.14 -5.18
C ASP A 721 48.26 -16.56 -6.65
N GLU A 722 47.51 -17.56 -7.09
CA GLU A 722 47.47 -18.04 -8.48
C GLU A 722 46.98 -16.94 -9.42
N VAL A 723 45.91 -16.24 -9.05
CA VAL A 723 45.39 -15.12 -9.85
C VAL A 723 46.36 -13.94 -9.86
N LEU A 724 46.99 -13.61 -8.73
CA LEU A 724 48.02 -12.57 -8.68
C LEU A 724 49.23 -12.88 -9.57
N ALA A 725 49.62 -14.16 -9.69
CA ALA A 725 50.67 -14.60 -10.60
C ALA A 725 50.29 -14.41 -12.08
N ILE A 726 49.02 -14.67 -12.45
CA ILE A 726 48.51 -14.47 -13.82
C ILE A 726 48.61 -12.99 -14.26
N ILE A 727 48.38 -12.06 -13.33
CA ILE A 727 48.36 -10.62 -13.61
C ILE A 727 49.64 -9.88 -13.23
N ALA A 728 50.71 -10.59 -12.83
CA ALA A 728 51.92 -9.99 -12.29
C ALA A 728 52.60 -8.98 -13.24
N GLY A 729 52.44 -9.16 -14.55
CA GLY A 729 52.98 -8.28 -15.59
C GLY A 729 52.08 -7.11 -16.00
N ASN A 730 50.86 -7.02 -15.46
CA ASN A 730 49.88 -6.02 -15.90
C ASN A 730 50.08 -4.68 -15.21
N GLN A 731 49.77 -3.59 -15.91
CA GLN A 731 49.78 -2.25 -15.32
C GLN A 731 48.62 -2.10 -14.33
N ARG A 732 48.95 -1.78 -13.07
CA ARG A 732 48.00 -1.40 -12.03
C ARG A 732 47.49 0.02 -12.32
N LYS A 733 46.17 0.18 -12.48
CA LYS A 733 45.51 1.47 -12.70
C LYS A 733 44.65 1.81 -11.48
N THR A 734 44.46 3.09 -11.22
CA THR A 734 43.58 3.57 -10.14
C THR A 734 42.51 4.46 -10.74
N SER A 735 41.26 4.26 -10.32
CA SER A 735 40.17 5.19 -10.62
C SER A 735 39.42 5.57 -9.35
N THR A 736 39.02 6.83 -9.28
CA THR A 736 38.24 7.40 -8.18
C THR A 736 36.73 7.30 -8.41
N GLU A 737 36.31 6.96 -9.63
CA GLU A 737 34.90 6.74 -9.97
C GLU A 737 34.76 5.32 -10.51
N ILE A 738 34.20 4.42 -9.70
CA ILE A 738 33.92 3.05 -10.13
C ILE A 738 33.08 3.04 -11.41
N TYR A 739 32.12 3.96 -11.54
CA TYR A 739 31.34 4.14 -12.77
C TYR A 739 32.23 4.38 -14.00
N THR A 740 33.31 5.15 -13.90
CA THR A 740 34.23 5.40 -15.03
C THR A 740 35.06 4.19 -15.40
N ILE A 741 35.40 3.28 -14.47
CA ILE A 741 36.06 2.01 -14.80
C ILE A 741 35.18 1.22 -15.77
N PHE A 742 33.86 1.25 -15.55
CA PHE A 742 32.88 0.54 -16.36
C PHE A 742 32.46 1.30 -17.63
N ASP A 743 32.23 2.61 -17.54
CA ASP A 743 31.88 3.48 -18.67
C ASP A 743 33.03 3.62 -19.67
N ALA A 744 34.29 3.68 -19.20
CA ALA A 744 35.48 3.71 -20.06
C ALA A 744 35.71 2.37 -20.78
N MET A 745 35.24 1.26 -20.19
CA MET A 745 35.19 -0.03 -20.88
C MET A 745 34.08 -0.05 -21.95
N ILE A 746 32.95 0.63 -21.76
CA ILE A 746 31.83 0.66 -22.74
C ILE A 746 32.07 1.63 -23.91
N LYS A 747 32.76 2.76 -23.71
CA LYS A 747 32.92 3.84 -24.70
C LYS A 747 34.14 3.70 -25.64
N ASN A 748 35.03 2.74 -25.41
CA ASN A 748 36.21 2.42 -26.23
C ASN A 748 36.22 0.92 -26.57
#